data_AF-A0A0P0SJG6-F1
#
_entry.id   AF-A0A0P0SJG6-F1
#
_cell.length_a   1.000
_cell.length_b   1.000
_cell.length_c   1.000
_cell.angle_alpha   90.00
_cell.angle_beta   90.00
_cell.angle_gamma   90.00
#
_symmetry.space_group_name_H-M   'P 1'
#
loop_
_entity.id
_entity.type
_entity.pdbx_description
1 polymer ?
#
loop_
_entity_poly.entity_id
_entity_poly.type
_entity_poly.pdbx_seq_one_letter_code
_entity_poly.pdbx_strand_id
1 'polypeptide(L)'
;MAVVLAGSAAVTGAGVLRTTAGVLLAALILVLLVRAARRAGETTLGPAGLVTVARGTLVVGAATLIGRDDLAQAVLVGLTVVALALDAVDGVVARRTGTATAFGARFDMETDALLLLVLSAHVTATSGEVWVLALGLMRYAYVGAARILPWLDGELPVRRSAKVVAAVQGVVLIVTAAGLLPRPVETVALAVALVALLWSFGSSVAWRWRAVDAHPVRLRVAAAGLLTVAAAALVTGLLVLPGDPSHLAPQAFLRLPVEAVAGIALLAVLPGRLRAIAAAVAGTVVALLGLLKALDIGFGVALGRSFDPVADWVLLGNAREFLQGAGGSGTLVAVLAALAVLGLVVATAGAVVRLGRLAARHRRTTLACAAVLGAAWLVVWAAPGGRLVPGVPIAAADGVAQLRDRASQIPSAVHDRYVFSTEAAQDDWAGVPADRLLAGLRGKDVVFAVVESYGRSAIEDPAMAPSVGPVLAEGDRRLADAGFASRSGFLTSPVTGGGSWLAHATLFSGLRIGDQARHQQLVGSDRLTLTRAFRDAGWETTAVMPGTTRDWPEAAFYGHQRVHAFDGLGYRGPPFSWSPMPDQYALSAFDRLEYGRTDRGPLMAEVALTSSHAPWSPVPPLLPWDRVGDGSAYAPYAHDQRAWDTIWTGDPAAIRADYVRSTEYSLETLYDWVSRFGDDRLVVVVLGDHQPAPMVVGQDAGRDVPISVVTRDQAVLDRIAGWGWTPGLRPPPTAPVQPMEDFRDRFLSAFNR
;
A
#
# COMPACT_ATOMS: atom_id res chain seq x y z
N MET A 1 37.05 -23.68 16.13
CA MET A 1 35.70 -23.14 15.86
C MET A 1 35.07 -22.52 17.11
N ALA A 2 34.79 -23.28 18.17
CA ALA A 2 34.22 -22.73 19.42
C ALA A 2 35.06 -21.59 20.04
N VAL A 3 36.39 -21.71 20.04
CA VAL A 3 37.31 -20.66 20.54
C VAL A 3 37.25 -19.38 19.71
N VAL A 4 37.16 -19.49 18.37
CA VAL A 4 37.06 -18.32 17.49
C VAL A 4 35.71 -17.63 17.71
N LEU A 5 34.62 -18.39 17.75
CA LEU A 5 33.27 -17.85 17.98
C LEU A 5 33.12 -17.21 19.37
N ALA A 6 33.70 -17.83 20.41
CA ALA A 6 33.71 -17.28 21.77
C ALA A 6 34.60 -16.04 21.88
N GLY A 7 35.78 -16.03 21.24
CA GLY A 7 36.69 -14.89 21.20
C GLY A 7 36.09 -13.70 20.44
N SER A 8 35.50 -13.93 19.27
CA SER A 8 34.80 -12.88 18.50
C SER A 8 33.65 -12.29 19.30
N ALA A 9 32.86 -13.12 19.98
CA ALA A 9 31.72 -12.66 20.79
C ALA A 9 32.15 -11.88 22.03
N ALA A 10 33.23 -12.31 22.71
CA ALA A 10 33.78 -11.60 23.85
C ALA A 10 34.35 -10.23 23.48
N VAL A 11 34.98 -10.11 22.31
CA VAL A 11 35.60 -8.86 21.83
C VAL A 11 34.58 -7.85 21.29
N THR A 12 33.49 -8.32 20.67
CA THR A 12 32.53 -7.45 19.95
C THR A 12 31.19 -7.26 20.67
N GLY A 13 31.03 -7.84 21.87
CA GLY A 13 29.78 -7.80 22.61
C GLY A 13 28.62 -8.48 21.86
N ALA A 14 28.91 -9.48 21.02
CA ALA A 14 27.88 -10.18 20.26
C ALA A 14 26.94 -10.91 21.22
N GLY A 15 25.66 -10.50 21.25
CA GLY A 15 24.65 -11.10 22.10
C GLY A 15 24.51 -12.61 21.87
N VAL A 16 24.19 -13.35 22.94
CA VAL A 16 24.12 -14.83 23.00
C VAL A 16 23.47 -15.46 21.77
N LEU A 17 22.41 -14.84 21.25
CA LEU A 17 21.62 -15.27 20.10
C LEU A 17 22.41 -15.32 18.77
N ARG A 18 23.23 -14.31 18.46
CA ARG A 18 24.06 -14.31 17.24
C ARG A 18 25.24 -15.28 17.36
N THR A 19 25.78 -15.41 18.57
CA THR A 19 26.83 -16.40 18.87
C THR A 19 26.29 -17.81 18.69
N THR A 20 25.09 -18.10 19.19
CA THR A 20 24.42 -19.38 18.94
C THR A 20 24.12 -19.61 17.45
N ALA A 21 23.75 -18.58 16.69
CA ALA A 21 23.52 -18.71 15.26
C ALA A 21 24.80 -19.03 14.48
N GLY A 22 25.89 -18.33 14.81
CA GLY A 22 27.22 -18.62 14.28
C GLY A 22 27.65 -20.05 14.59
N VAL A 23 27.43 -20.51 15.82
CA VAL A 23 27.69 -21.90 16.25
C VAL A 23 26.83 -22.90 15.49
N LEU A 24 25.54 -22.64 15.29
CA LEU A 24 24.63 -23.52 14.56
C LEU A 24 24.99 -23.60 13.06
N LEU A 25 25.33 -22.48 12.43
CA LEU A 25 25.81 -22.43 11.04
C LEU A 25 27.13 -23.19 10.90
N ALA A 26 28.06 -23.00 11.84
CA ALA A 26 29.33 -23.69 11.88
C ALA A 26 29.15 -25.21 12.04
N ALA A 27 28.26 -25.63 12.94
CA ALA A 27 27.92 -27.04 13.15
C ALA A 27 27.27 -27.66 11.90
N LEU A 28 26.37 -26.93 11.23
CA LEU A 28 25.76 -27.36 9.98
C LEU A 28 26.81 -27.58 8.88
N ILE A 29 27.71 -26.61 8.67
CA ILE A 29 28.78 -26.70 7.67
C ILE A 29 29.67 -27.91 7.97
N LEU A 30 30.03 -28.12 9.24
CA LEU A 30 30.84 -29.26 9.67
C LEU A 30 30.14 -30.60 9.40
N VAL A 31 28.83 -30.71 9.69
CA VAL A 31 28.03 -31.92 9.42
C VAL A 31 27.93 -32.19 7.91
N LEU A 32 27.72 -31.17 7.10
CA LEU A 32 27.69 -31.28 5.64
C LEU A 32 29.04 -31.72 5.09
N LEU A 33 30.13 -31.16 5.62
CA LEU A 33 31.50 -31.48 5.26
C LEU A 33 31.86 -32.92 5.60
N VAL A 34 31.55 -33.38 6.81
CA VAL A 34 31.77 -34.77 7.23
C VAL A 34 30.96 -35.74 6.37
N ARG A 35 29.72 -35.40 6.01
CA ARG A 35 28.92 -36.21 5.08
C ARG A 35 29.50 -36.24 3.68
N ALA A 36 29.99 -35.11 3.17
CA ALA A 36 30.60 -35.01 1.86
C ALA A 36 31.91 -35.80 1.78
N ALA A 37 32.76 -35.69 2.81
CA ALA A 37 34.00 -36.46 2.93
C ALA A 37 33.74 -37.97 2.95
N ARG A 38 32.77 -38.42 3.79
CA ARG A 38 32.37 -39.84 3.84
C ARG A 38 31.84 -40.37 2.52
N ARG A 39 31.08 -39.56 1.77
CA ARG A 39 30.59 -39.95 0.43
C ARG A 39 31.70 -40.01 -0.61
N ALA A 40 32.77 -39.23 -0.43
CA ALA A 40 33.94 -39.24 -1.28
C ALA A 40 34.93 -40.37 -0.93
N GLY A 41 34.66 -41.17 0.11
CA GLY A 41 35.55 -42.24 0.57
C GLY A 41 36.73 -41.76 1.42
N GLU A 42 36.75 -40.48 1.80
CA GLU A 42 37.82 -39.87 2.58
C GLU A 42 37.59 -40.14 4.09
N THR A 43 38.55 -40.80 4.74
CA THR A 43 38.49 -41.12 6.18
C THR A 43 39.32 -40.18 7.05
N THR A 44 40.30 -39.47 6.46
CA THR A 44 41.16 -38.51 7.14
C THR A 44 41.35 -37.25 6.29
N LEU A 45 41.42 -36.09 6.93
CA LEU A 45 41.78 -34.83 6.25
C LEU A 45 43.30 -34.70 6.25
N GLY A 46 43.91 -34.61 5.06
CA GLY A 46 45.32 -34.31 4.92
C GLY A 46 45.68 -32.89 5.42
N PRO A 47 46.98 -32.55 5.51
CA PRO A 47 47.44 -31.25 6.01
C PRO A 47 46.81 -30.05 5.30
N ALA A 48 46.60 -30.12 3.98
CA ALA A 48 45.93 -29.07 3.22
C ALA A 48 44.45 -28.92 3.61
N GLY A 49 43.73 -30.03 3.81
CA GLY A 49 42.33 -30.00 4.26
C GLY A 49 42.16 -29.41 5.67
N LEU A 50 43.14 -29.58 6.56
CA LEU A 50 43.15 -28.93 7.87
C LEU A 50 43.30 -27.40 7.76
N VAL A 51 44.13 -26.92 6.83
CA VAL A 51 44.26 -25.48 6.54
C VAL A 51 42.93 -24.92 6.02
N THR A 52 42.27 -25.62 5.09
CA THR A 52 40.96 -25.19 4.57
C THR A 52 39.87 -25.19 5.65
N VAL A 53 39.86 -26.15 6.60
CA VAL A 53 38.94 -26.14 7.76
C VAL A 53 39.23 -24.96 8.70
N ALA A 54 40.50 -24.63 8.94
CA ALA A 54 40.88 -23.46 9.71
C ALA A 54 40.41 -22.17 9.02
N ARG A 55 40.60 -22.06 7.70
CA ARG A 55 40.12 -20.95 6.88
C ARG A 55 38.60 -20.81 6.97
N GLY A 56 37.85 -21.89 6.76
CA GLY A 56 36.40 -21.92 6.90
C GLY A 56 35.93 -21.49 8.29
N THR A 57 36.68 -21.82 9.35
CA THR A 57 36.38 -21.36 10.71
C THR A 57 36.49 -19.83 10.83
N LEU A 58 37.52 -19.22 10.24
CA LEU A 58 37.68 -17.76 10.23
C LEU A 58 36.56 -17.07 9.46
N VAL A 59 36.17 -17.64 8.30
CA VAL A 59 35.07 -17.13 7.47
C VAL A 59 33.73 -17.19 8.21
N VAL A 60 33.45 -18.28 8.92
CA VAL A 60 32.23 -18.39 9.74
C VAL A 60 32.25 -17.42 10.91
N GLY A 61 33.42 -17.18 11.52
CA GLY A 61 33.60 -16.12 12.53
C GLY A 61 33.29 -14.74 11.95
N ALA A 62 33.85 -14.40 10.79
CA ALA A 62 33.60 -13.17 10.07
C ALA A 62 32.10 -12.97 9.74
N ALA A 63 31.38 -14.04 9.37
CA ALA A 63 29.95 -13.98 9.08
C ALA A 63 29.11 -13.49 10.29
N THR A 64 29.57 -13.73 11.52
CA THR A 64 28.86 -13.25 12.73
C THR A 64 28.99 -11.75 12.96
N LEU A 65 29.91 -11.09 12.25
CA LEU A 65 30.29 -9.68 12.43
C LEU A 65 29.74 -8.76 11.31
N ILE A 66 28.92 -9.29 10.41
CA ILE A 66 28.30 -8.54 9.29
C ILE A 66 27.47 -7.35 9.81
N GLY A 67 27.64 -6.16 9.20
CA GLY A 67 26.83 -4.97 9.44
C GLY A 67 26.91 -4.41 10.86
N ARG A 68 28.06 -4.55 11.52
CA ARG A 68 28.29 -4.10 12.90
C ARG A 68 29.16 -2.83 12.95
N ASP A 69 29.33 -2.33 14.17
CA ASP A 69 30.16 -1.20 14.56
C ASP A 69 31.65 -1.36 14.16
N ASP A 70 32.38 -0.25 14.16
CA ASP A 70 33.74 -0.13 13.61
C ASP A 70 34.72 -1.19 14.15
N LEU A 71 34.61 -1.56 15.43
CA LEU A 71 35.43 -2.61 16.03
C LEU A 71 35.15 -3.98 15.40
N ALA A 72 33.89 -4.33 15.19
CA ALA A 72 33.50 -5.58 14.56
C ALA A 72 33.87 -5.62 13.08
N GLN A 73 33.79 -4.47 12.37
CA GLN A 73 34.30 -4.33 11.00
C GLN A 73 35.81 -4.60 10.95
N ALA A 74 36.60 -4.00 11.84
CA ALA A 74 38.04 -4.23 11.89
C ALA A 74 38.39 -5.71 12.16
N VAL A 75 37.67 -6.37 13.08
CA VAL A 75 37.85 -7.80 13.37
C VAL A 75 37.44 -8.66 12.16
N LEU A 76 36.34 -8.35 11.48
CA LEU A 76 35.91 -9.05 10.26
C LEU A 76 36.96 -8.95 9.16
N VAL A 77 37.47 -7.74 8.90
CA VAL A 77 38.53 -7.50 7.91
C VAL A 77 39.79 -8.29 8.29
N GLY A 78 40.21 -8.25 9.56
CA GLY A 78 41.35 -9.04 10.04
C GLY A 78 41.18 -10.55 9.81
N LEU A 79 40.03 -11.11 10.19
CA LEU A 79 39.73 -12.53 9.98
C LEU A 79 39.73 -12.92 8.50
N THR A 80 39.16 -12.08 7.63
CA THR A 80 39.05 -12.34 6.19
C THR A 80 40.38 -12.17 5.45
N VAL A 81 41.24 -11.23 5.88
CA VAL A 81 42.63 -11.10 5.38
C VAL A 81 43.43 -12.34 5.74
N VAL A 82 43.36 -12.81 6.99
CA VAL A 82 44.05 -14.05 7.39
C VAL A 82 43.50 -15.25 6.62
N ALA A 83 42.18 -15.33 6.44
CA ALA A 83 41.56 -16.38 5.63
C ALA A 83 42.08 -16.37 4.18
N LEU A 84 42.11 -15.21 3.53
CA LEU A 84 42.62 -15.07 2.15
C LEU A 84 44.13 -15.38 2.06
N ALA A 85 44.93 -15.05 3.08
CA ALA A 85 46.35 -15.40 3.10
C ALA A 85 46.57 -16.92 3.23
N LEU A 86 45.75 -17.61 4.04
CA LEU A 86 45.81 -19.06 4.21
C LEU A 86 45.45 -19.83 2.93
N ASP A 87 44.67 -19.23 2.02
CA ASP A 87 44.36 -19.80 0.71
C ASP A 87 45.62 -20.07 -0.13
N ALA A 88 46.55 -19.12 -0.15
CA ALA A 88 47.82 -19.30 -0.85
C ALA A 88 48.68 -20.42 -0.21
N VAL A 89 48.53 -20.64 1.10
CA VAL A 89 49.28 -21.65 1.86
C VAL A 89 48.77 -23.06 1.56
N ASP A 90 47.45 -23.27 1.48
CA ASP A 90 46.89 -24.61 1.28
C ASP A 90 47.36 -25.26 -0.03
N GLY A 91 47.46 -24.46 -1.10
CA GLY A 91 47.87 -24.95 -2.41
C GLY A 91 49.35 -25.31 -2.43
N VAL A 92 50.18 -24.57 -1.67
CA VAL A 92 51.61 -24.90 -1.50
C VAL A 92 51.77 -26.17 -0.66
N VAL A 93 51.00 -26.30 0.42
CA VAL A 93 51.02 -27.49 1.29
C VAL A 93 50.57 -28.72 0.52
N ALA A 94 49.48 -28.64 -0.25
CA ALA A 94 48.97 -29.75 -1.07
C ALA A 94 50.01 -30.22 -2.10
N ARG A 95 50.71 -29.29 -2.77
CA ARG A 95 51.76 -29.60 -3.76
C ARG A 95 53.02 -30.19 -3.13
N ARG A 96 53.44 -29.69 -1.96
CA ARG A 96 54.66 -30.15 -1.27
C ARG A 96 54.47 -31.47 -0.52
N THR A 97 53.27 -31.74 -0.05
CA THR A 97 52.97 -32.97 0.72
C THR A 97 52.35 -34.08 -0.12
N GLY A 98 52.05 -33.83 -1.40
CA GLY A 98 51.42 -34.82 -2.27
C GLY A 98 50.00 -35.21 -1.88
N THR A 99 49.29 -34.36 -1.13
CA THR A 99 47.96 -34.65 -0.54
C THR A 99 46.78 -34.06 -1.32
N ALA A 100 46.96 -33.80 -2.61
CA ALA A 100 45.91 -33.23 -3.45
C ALA A 100 44.82 -34.26 -3.77
N THR A 101 43.58 -33.99 -3.34
CA THR A 101 42.40 -34.84 -3.66
C THR A 101 41.29 -34.03 -4.33
N ALA A 102 40.45 -34.69 -5.12
CA ALA A 102 39.31 -34.04 -5.80
C ALA A 102 38.28 -33.48 -4.80
N PHE A 103 38.14 -34.12 -3.63
CA PHE A 103 37.33 -33.61 -2.53
C PHE A 103 37.96 -32.33 -1.96
N GLY A 104 39.26 -32.34 -1.66
CA GLY A 104 39.98 -31.19 -1.14
C GLY A 104 39.86 -29.96 -2.04
N ALA A 105 40.03 -30.12 -3.35
CA ALA A 105 39.89 -29.03 -4.32
C ALA A 105 38.47 -28.45 -4.41
N ARG A 106 37.42 -29.28 -4.23
CA ARG A 106 36.04 -28.79 -4.16
C ARG A 106 35.75 -28.10 -2.83
N PHE A 107 36.25 -28.64 -1.74
CA PHE A 107 36.06 -28.05 -0.42
C PHE A 107 36.74 -26.66 -0.31
N ASP A 108 37.94 -26.54 -0.86
CA ASP A 108 38.67 -25.29 -1.04
C ASP A 108 37.83 -24.24 -1.80
N MET A 109 37.35 -24.61 -3.00
CA MET A 109 36.52 -23.74 -3.83
C MET A 109 35.22 -23.28 -3.16
N GLU A 110 34.53 -24.14 -2.40
CA GLU A 110 33.32 -23.76 -1.66
C GLU A 110 33.63 -22.82 -0.48
N THR A 111 34.81 -22.97 0.13
CA THR A 111 35.26 -22.08 1.21
C THR A 111 35.57 -20.67 0.67
N ASP A 112 36.15 -20.55 -0.52
CA ASP A 112 36.35 -19.26 -1.19
C ASP A 112 35.04 -18.60 -1.57
N ALA A 113 34.11 -19.37 -2.14
CA ALA A 113 32.79 -18.87 -2.48
C ALA A 113 32.03 -18.37 -1.24
N LEU A 114 32.19 -19.03 -0.09
CA LEU A 114 31.64 -18.58 1.18
C LEU A 114 32.30 -17.28 1.66
N LEU A 115 33.63 -17.15 1.54
CA LEU A 115 34.34 -15.92 1.88
C LEU A 115 33.84 -14.72 1.06
N LEU A 116 33.69 -14.89 -0.26
CA LEU A 116 33.15 -13.85 -1.15
C LEU A 116 31.70 -13.49 -0.78
N LEU A 117 30.88 -14.47 -0.41
CA LEU A 117 29.51 -14.24 0.04
C LEU A 117 29.45 -13.44 1.35
N VAL A 118 30.28 -13.80 2.33
CA VAL A 118 30.36 -13.09 3.62
C VAL A 118 30.79 -11.64 3.43
N LEU A 119 31.83 -11.40 2.63
CA LEU A 119 32.32 -10.04 2.37
C LEU A 119 31.31 -9.21 1.58
N SER A 120 30.71 -9.77 0.51
CA SER A 120 29.69 -9.05 -0.27
C SER A 120 28.44 -8.73 0.56
N ALA A 121 28.04 -9.61 1.48
CA ALA A 121 26.96 -9.34 2.43
C ALA A 121 27.32 -8.24 3.44
N HIS A 122 28.56 -8.21 3.94
CA HIS A 122 29.04 -7.12 4.80
C HIS A 122 29.04 -5.78 4.07
N VAL A 123 29.63 -5.71 2.87
CA VAL A 123 29.65 -4.49 2.05
C VAL A 123 28.23 -4.01 1.74
N THR A 124 27.33 -4.92 1.38
CA THR A 124 25.92 -4.57 1.14
C THR A 124 25.26 -3.96 2.39
N ALA A 125 25.54 -4.52 3.57
CA ALA A 125 24.98 -4.03 4.82
C ALA A 125 25.52 -2.65 5.22
N THR A 126 26.78 -2.32 4.86
CA THR A 126 27.41 -1.03 5.21
C THR A 126 27.28 0.04 4.12
N SER A 127 27.07 -0.33 2.86
CA SER A 127 26.89 0.62 1.74
C SER A 127 25.43 0.82 1.32
N GLY A 128 24.55 -0.15 1.59
CA GLY A 128 23.18 -0.18 1.06
C GLY A 128 23.09 -0.68 -0.39
N GLU A 129 24.21 -1.02 -1.04
CA GLU A 129 24.26 -1.42 -2.44
C GLU A 129 23.96 -2.92 -2.63
N VAL A 130 22.67 -3.27 -2.76
CA VAL A 130 22.20 -4.68 -2.82
C VAL A 130 22.81 -5.48 -3.99
N TRP A 131 23.18 -4.83 -5.09
CA TRP A 131 23.75 -5.49 -6.27
C TRP A 131 25.11 -6.16 -5.99
N VAL A 132 25.83 -5.72 -4.95
CA VAL A 132 27.13 -6.28 -4.54
C VAL A 132 27.02 -7.75 -4.15
N LEU A 133 25.86 -8.21 -3.66
CA LEU A 133 25.59 -9.63 -3.38
C LEU A 133 25.78 -10.53 -4.61
N ALA A 134 25.66 -10.01 -5.84
CA ALA A 134 25.90 -10.77 -7.05
C ALA A 134 27.33 -11.35 -7.12
N LEU A 135 28.32 -10.65 -6.54
CA LEU A 135 29.71 -11.09 -6.47
C LEU A 135 29.86 -12.39 -5.67
N GLY A 136 29.17 -12.47 -4.52
CA GLY A 136 29.17 -13.66 -3.67
C GLY A 136 28.25 -14.78 -4.16
N LEU A 137 27.16 -14.44 -4.86
CA LEU A 137 26.14 -15.40 -5.28
C LEU A 137 26.46 -16.12 -6.61
N MET A 138 27.39 -15.60 -7.42
CA MET A 138 27.66 -16.09 -8.78
C MET A 138 27.98 -17.60 -8.84
N ARG A 139 28.79 -18.09 -7.91
CA ARG A 139 29.15 -19.52 -7.82
C ARG A 139 27.91 -20.38 -7.58
N TYR A 140 27.09 -20.00 -6.61
CA TYR A 140 25.87 -20.73 -6.26
C TYR A 140 24.84 -20.68 -7.40
N ALA A 141 24.75 -19.54 -8.11
CA ALA A 141 23.94 -19.40 -9.31
C ALA A 141 24.40 -20.35 -10.42
N TYR A 142 25.71 -20.45 -10.68
CA TYR A 142 26.27 -21.39 -11.66
C TYR A 142 25.98 -22.86 -11.29
N VAL A 143 26.18 -23.24 -10.03
CA VAL A 143 25.86 -24.60 -9.54
C VAL A 143 24.37 -24.90 -9.66
N GLY A 144 23.51 -23.94 -9.30
CA GLY A 144 22.06 -24.05 -9.44
C GLY A 144 21.65 -24.22 -10.90
N ALA A 145 22.21 -23.42 -11.80
CA ALA A 145 21.99 -23.52 -13.23
C ALA A 145 22.39 -24.90 -13.77
N ALA A 146 23.52 -25.47 -13.33
CA ALA A 146 23.98 -26.78 -13.77
C ALA A 146 23.03 -27.94 -13.37
N ARG A 147 22.23 -27.78 -12.31
CA ARG A 147 21.19 -28.76 -11.94
C ARG A 147 19.98 -28.74 -12.86
N ILE A 148 19.70 -27.59 -13.48
CA ILE A 148 18.59 -27.40 -14.42
C ILE A 148 19.04 -27.70 -15.86
N LEU A 149 20.30 -27.37 -16.15
CA LEU A 149 20.96 -27.46 -17.44
C LEU A 149 22.19 -28.40 -17.32
N PRO A 150 21.99 -29.73 -17.40
CA PRO A 150 23.05 -30.71 -17.11
C PRO A 150 24.30 -30.59 -17.99
N TRP A 151 24.21 -29.93 -19.15
CA TRP A 151 25.36 -29.67 -20.02
C TRP A 151 26.42 -28.76 -19.38
N LEU A 152 26.05 -28.00 -18.35
CA LEU A 152 26.98 -27.18 -17.54
C LEU A 152 27.78 -27.98 -16.49
N ASP A 153 27.39 -29.22 -16.17
CA ASP A 153 27.92 -30.00 -15.03
C ASP A 153 29.21 -30.80 -15.35
N GLY A 154 29.85 -30.54 -16.49
CA GLY A 154 31.09 -31.23 -16.87
C GLY A 154 32.36 -30.48 -16.45
N GLU A 155 33.50 -31.17 -16.54
CA GLU A 155 34.80 -30.61 -16.15
C GLU A 155 35.17 -29.37 -16.99
N LEU A 156 35.76 -28.37 -16.32
CA LEU A 156 36.25 -27.14 -16.91
C LEU A 156 37.78 -27.17 -16.99
N PRO A 157 38.38 -26.62 -18.07
CA PRO A 157 39.83 -26.53 -18.17
C PRO A 157 40.39 -25.57 -17.10
N VAL A 158 41.56 -25.93 -16.55
CA VAL A 158 42.25 -25.08 -15.56
C VAL A 158 42.75 -23.81 -16.26
N ARG A 159 42.10 -22.66 -15.99
CA ARG A 159 42.46 -21.36 -16.57
C ARG A 159 43.12 -20.46 -15.53
N ARG A 160 44.29 -19.90 -15.87
CA ARG A 160 44.99 -18.91 -15.02
C ARG A 160 44.14 -17.64 -14.84
N SER A 161 43.43 -17.21 -15.87
CA SER A 161 42.54 -16.03 -15.81
C SER A 161 41.42 -16.17 -14.79
N ALA A 162 40.80 -17.35 -14.67
CA ALA A 162 39.74 -17.60 -13.69
C ALA A 162 40.26 -17.50 -12.24
N LYS A 163 41.49 -18.00 -11.99
CA LYS A 163 42.15 -17.87 -10.69
C LYS A 163 42.46 -16.41 -10.34
N VAL A 164 42.96 -15.64 -11.32
CA VAL A 164 43.24 -14.21 -11.13
C VAL A 164 41.96 -13.44 -10.81
N VAL A 165 40.88 -13.67 -11.56
CA VAL A 165 39.59 -13.00 -11.31
C VAL A 165 39.07 -13.33 -9.91
N ALA A 166 39.13 -14.59 -9.47
CA ALA A 166 38.70 -14.99 -8.13
C ALA A 166 39.51 -14.30 -7.01
N ALA A 167 40.85 -14.25 -7.16
CA ALA A 167 41.72 -13.55 -6.22
C ALA A 167 41.42 -12.04 -6.15
N VAL A 168 41.19 -11.40 -7.31
CA VAL A 168 40.79 -9.99 -7.41
C VAL A 168 39.47 -9.74 -6.69
N GLN A 169 38.48 -10.65 -6.78
CA GLN A 169 37.23 -10.50 -6.04
C GLN A 169 37.47 -10.42 -4.54
N GLY A 170 38.28 -11.34 -3.99
CA GLY A 170 38.59 -11.36 -2.57
C GLY A 170 39.26 -10.08 -2.09
N VAL A 171 40.24 -9.58 -2.85
CA VAL A 171 40.97 -8.34 -2.50
C VAL A 171 40.04 -7.11 -2.57
N VAL A 172 39.29 -6.95 -3.67
CA VAL A 172 38.38 -5.80 -3.83
C VAL A 172 37.33 -5.78 -2.73
N LEU A 173 36.75 -6.94 -2.40
CA LEU A 173 35.75 -7.06 -1.35
C LEU A 173 36.32 -6.81 0.06
N ILE A 174 37.57 -7.19 0.34
CA ILE A 174 38.23 -6.88 1.62
C ILE A 174 38.53 -5.37 1.73
N VAL A 175 39.05 -4.74 0.67
CA VAL A 175 39.38 -3.31 0.67
C VAL A 175 38.13 -2.46 0.86
N THR A 176 37.04 -2.84 0.19
CA THR A 176 35.73 -2.16 0.32
C THR A 176 35.08 -2.44 1.68
N ALA A 177 35.17 -3.67 2.20
CA ALA A 177 34.72 -3.98 3.56
C ALA A 177 35.49 -3.22 4.65
N ALA A 178 36.73 -2.81 4.37
CA ALA A 178 37.52 -2.01 5.29
C ALA A 178 37.15 -0.51 5.30
N GLY A 179 36.36 -0.03 4.32
CA GLY A 179 35.96 1.38 4.24
C GLY A 179 37.11 2.34 3.98
N LEU A 180 38.19 1.87 3.33
CA LEU A 180 39.43 2.64 3.13
C LEU A 180 39.36 3.60 1.93
N LEU A 181 38.32 3.51 1.10
CA LEU A 181 38.20 4.24 -0.16
C LEU A 181 36.99 5.19 -0.15
N PRO A 182 37.03 6.31 -0.90
CA PRO A 182 35.84 7.13 -1.13
C PRO A 182 34.74 6.32 -1.84
N ARG A 183 33.47 6.55 -1.46
CA ARG A 183 32.30 5.82 -2.01
C ARG A 183 32.29 5.66 -3.55
N PRO A 184 32.55 6.70 -4.37
CA PRO A 184 32.54 6.53 -5.82
C PRO A 184 33.60 5.55 -6.33
N VAL A 185 34.76 5.49 -5.65
CA VAL A 185 35.86 4.58 -5.99
C VAL A 185 35.51 3.15 -5.60
N GLU A 186 34.85 2.94 -4.45
CA GLU A 186 34.33 1.63 -4.03
C GLU A 186 33.34 1.06 -5.06
N THR A 187 32.32 1.85 -5.43
CA THR A 187 31.28 1.45 -6.39
C THR A 187 31.92 1.08 -7.74
N VAL A 188 32.86 1.88 -8.24
CA VAL A 188 33.58 1.59 -9.50
C VAL A 188 34.42 0.31 -9.38
N ALA A 189 35.16 0.12 -8.29
CA ALA A 189 35.97 -1.08 -8.08
C ALA A 189 35.12 -2.35 -8.03
N LEU A 190 33.98 -2.32 -7.32
CA LEU A 190 33.01 -3.41 -7.24
C LEU A 190 32.36 -3.71 -8.60
N ALA A 191 32.04 -2.66 -9.39
CA ALA A 191 31.45 -2.82 -10.71
C ALA A 191 32.43 -3.49 -11.68
N VAL A 192 33.70 -3.06 -11.68
CA VAL A 192 34.78 -3.68 -12.46
C VAL A 192 34.97 -5.14 -12.04
N ALA A 193 34.96 -5.41 -10.74
CA ALA A 193 35.06 -6.76 -10.20
C ALA A 193 33.91 -7.65 -10.69
N LEU A 194 32.67 -7.13 -10.70
CA LEU A 194 31.49 -7.83 -11.20
C LEU A 194 31.58 -8.12 -12.71
N VAL A 195 32.00 -7.14 -13.52
CA VAL A 195 32.21 -7.33 -14.96
C VAL A 195 33.26 -8.42 -15.22
N ALA A 196 34.38 -8.41 -14.51
CA ALA A 196 35.41 -9.44 -14.62
C ALA A 196 34.87 -10.83 -14.23
N LEU A 197 34.03 -10.89 -13.20
CA LEU A 197 33.40 -12.13 -12.73
C LEU A 197 32.39 -12.67 -13.77
N LEU A 198 31.54 -11.80 -14.32
CA LEU A 198 30.61 -12.12 -15.40
C LEU A 198 31.33 -12.63 -16.64
N TRP A 199 32.44 -11.98 -17.02
CA TRP A 199 33.30 -12.45 -18.11
C TRP A 199 33.88 -13.85 -17.83
N SER A 200 34.38 -14.09 -16.62
CA SER A 200 34.97 -15.39 -16.22
C SER A 200 33.95 -16.53 -16.26
N PHE A 201 32.77 -16.33 -15.66
CA PHE A 201 31.69 -17.31 -15.68
C PHE A 201 31.08 -17.46 -17.08
N GLY A 202 30.85 -16.36 -17.80
CA GLY A 202 30.37 -16.37 -19.18
C GLY A 202 31.31 -17.12 -20.13
N SER A 203 32.61 -16.93 -19.98
CA SER A 203 33.64 -17.67 -20.72
C SER A 203 33.66 -19.17 -20.41
N SER A 204 33.25 -19.55 -19.18
CA SER A 204 33.11 -20.95 -18.78
C SER A 204 31.86 -21.57 -19.39
N VAL A 205 30.73 -20.86 -19.34
CA VAL A 205 29.46 -21.24 -19.98
C VAL A 205 29.63 -21.40 -21.48
N ALA A 206 30.25 -20.42 -22.16
CA ALA A 206 30.49 -20.46 -23.61
C ALA A 206 31.41 -21.61 -24.04
N TRP A 207 32.41 -21.95 -23.21
CA TRP A 207 33.27 -23.09 -23.47
C TRP A 207 32.50 -24.41 -23.34
N ARG A 208 31.70 -24.58 -22.27
CA ARG A 208 30.82 -25.75 -22.10
C ARG A 208 29.84 -25.89 -23.25
N TRP A 209 29.27 -24.79 -23.72
CA TRP A 209 28.35 -24.77 -24.86
C TRP A 209 29.00 -25.32 -26.13
N ARG A 210 30.26 -24.95 -26.40
CA ARG A 210 31.01 -25.42 -27.58
C ARG A 210 31.54 -26.85 -27.45
N ALA A 211 31.78 -27.33 -26.23
CA ALA A 211 32.42 -28.62 -25.96
C ALA A 211 31.45 -29.82 -25.93
N VAL A 212 30.16 -29.60 -26.21
CA VAL A 212 29.11 -30.63 -26.09
C VAL A 212 28.56 -30.98 -27.48
N ASP A 213 28.84 -32.19 -27.96
CA ASP A 213 28.49 -32.65 -29.31
C ASP A 213 26.98 -32.85 -29.55
N ALA A 214 26.23 -33.11 -28.48
CA ALA A 214 24.77 -33.19 -28.52
C ALA A 214 24.23 -32.45 -27.29
N HIS A 215 23.29 -31.52 -27.50
CA HIS A 215 22.65 -30.77 -26.42
C HIS A 215 21.40 -31.54 -25.97
N PRO A 216 21.44 -32.42 -24.96
CA PRO A 216 20.22 -32.96 -24.39
C PRO A 216 19.61 -31.86 -23.51
N VAL A 217 19.06 -30.81 -24.14
CA VAL A 217 18.01 -30.05 -23.47
C VAL A 217 16.85 -31.02 -23.36
N ARG A 218 16.79 -31.76 -22.25
CA ARG A 218 15.56 -32.42 -21.85
C ARG A 218 14.62 -31.27 -21.50
N LEU A 219 13.97 -30.67 -22.51
CA LEU A 219 13.07 -29.52 -22.39
C LEU A 219 12.08 -29.74 -21.24
N ARG A 220 11.63 -30.99 -21.06
CA ARG A 220 10.78 -31.41 -19.93
C ARG A 220 11.43 -31.26 -18.54
N VAL A 221 12.71 -31.56 -18.37
CA VAL A 221 13.43 -31.41 -17.09
C VAL A 221 13.72 -29.95 -16.81
N ALA A 222 14.17 -29.19 -17.81
CA ALA A 222 14.42 -27.76 -17.68
C ALA A 222 13.11 -27.00 -17.38
N ALA A 223 12.03 -27.28 -18.13
CA ALA A 223 10.71 -26.71 -17.89
C ALA A 223 10.13 -27.13 -16.53
N ALA A 224 10.34 -28.37 -16.08
CA ALA A 224 9.95 -28.80 -14.75
C ALA A 224 10.74 -28.07 -13.65
N GLY A 225 12.03 -27.80 -13.87
CA GLY A 225 12.85 -26.96 -12.98
C GLY A 225 12.30 -25.54 -12.90
N LEU A 226 12.15 -24.88 -14.04
CA LEU A 226 11.60 -23.52 -14.16
C LEU A 226 10.21 -23.39 -13.52
N LEU A 227 9.30 -24.34 -13.79
CA LEU A 227 7.96 -24.34 -13.19
C LEU A 227 8.01 -24.50 -11.66
N THR A 228 9.00 -25.22 -11.13
CA THR A 228 9.18 -25.34 -9.67
C THR A 228 9.69 -24.04 -9.06
N VAL A 229 10.62 -23.36 -9.75
CA VAL A 229 11.11 -22.03 -9.33
C VAL A 229 9.97 -21.01 -9.39
N ALA A 230 9.18 -21.00 -10.46
CA ALA A 230 8.00 -20.13 -10.59
C ALA A 230 6.96 -20.43 -9.51
N ALA A 231 6.70 -21.70 -9.20
CA ALA A 231 5.81 -22.10 -8.11
C ALA A 231 6.30 -21.60 -6.74
N ALA A 232 7.60 -21.71 -6.46
CA ALA A 232 8.19 -21.19 -5.24
C ALA A 232 8.07 -19.66 -5.17
N ALA A 233 8.43 -18.97 -6.25
CA ALA A 233 8.37 -17.52 -6.36
C ALA A 233 6.95 -16.98 -6.18
N LEU A 234 5.94 -17.61 -6.80
CA LEU A 234 4.53 -17.24 -6.63
C LEU A 234 4.10 -17.34 -5.16
N VAL A 235 4.36 -18.47 -4.51
CA VAL A 235 3.93 -18.71 -3.12
C VAL A 235 4.67 -17.78 -2.15
N THR A 236 5.99 -17.63 -2.28
CA THR A 236 6.75 -16.71 -1.40
C THR A 236 6.41 -15.26 -1.67
N GLY A 237 6.18 -14.89 -2.93
CA GLY A 237 5.77 -13.55 -3.33
C GLY A 237 4.45 -13.14 -2.68
N LEU A 238 3.43 -14.02 -2.71
CA LEU A 238 2.13 -13.74 -2.06
C LEU A 238 2.22 -13.69 -0.52
N LEU A 239 3.03 -14.56 0.08
CA LEU A 239 3.23 -14.57 1.53
C LEU A 239 3.89 -13.27 2.02
N VAL A 240 4.86 -12.76 1.25
CA VAL A 240 5.69 -11.60 1.61
C VAL A 240 5.13 -10.26 1.11
N LEU A 241 4.20 -10.29 0.14
CA LEU A 241 3.52 -9.08 -0.36
C LEU A 241 3.05 -8.23 0.82
N PRO A 242 3.44 -6.95 0.93
CA PRO A 242 2.94 -6.08 1.98
C PRO A 242 1.47 -5.74 1.71
N GLY A 243 0.68 -5.55 2.77
CA GLY A 243 -0.69 -5.04 2.65
C GLY A 243 -0.78 -3.52 2.58
N ASP A 244 0.32 -2.83 2.90
CA ASP A 244 0.42 -1.37 2.90
C ASP A 244 1.18 -0.90 1.64
N PRO A 245 0.59 0.00 0.82
CA PRO A 245 1.24 0.56 -0.36
C PRO A 245 2.62 1.19 -0.07
N SER A 246 2.79 1.83 1.09
CA SER A 246 4.04 2.53 1.45
C SER A 246 5.22 1.58 1.63
N HIS A 247 4.96 0.29 1.84
CA HIS A 247 5.97 -0.75 2.03
C HIS A 247 6.26 -1.57 0.77
N LEU A 248 5.64 -1.23 -0.38
CA LEU A 248 5.91 -1.88 -1.67
C LEU A 248 7.29 -1.47 -2.20
N ALA A 249 8.31 -2.25 -1.84
CA ALA A 249 9.66 -2.07 -2.35
C ALA A 249 10.32 -3.42 -2.72
N PRO A 250 11.29 -3.44 -3.65
CA PRO A 250 11.96 -4.69 -4.05
C PRO A 250 12.56 -5.47 -2.86
N GLN A 251 13.09 -4.76 -1.87
CA GLN A 251 13.61 -5.35 -0.63
C GLN A 251 12.56 -6.05 0.23
N ALA A 252 11.28 -5.70 0.11
CA ALA A 252 10.21 -6.40 0.83
C ALA A 252 10.19 -7.89 0.45
N PHE A 253 10.48 -8.23 -0.81
CA PHE A 253 10.47 -9.60 -1.33
C PHE A 253 11.70 -10.44 -0.94
N LEU A 254 12.68 -9.86 -0.24
CA LEU A 254 13.86 -10.58 0.28
C LEU A 254 13.61 -11.24 1.64
N ARG A 255 12.41 -11.04 2.23
CA ARG A 255 12.04 -11.57 3.54
C ARG A 255 11.80 -13.08 3.47
N LEU A 256 12.11 -13.77 4.57
CA LEU A 256 11.84 -15.19 4.76
C LEU A 256 10.53 -15.35 5.54
N PRO A 257 9.41 -15.75 4.92
CA PRO A 257 8.15 -15.97 5.62
C PRO A 257 8.21 -17.28 6.41
N VAL A 258 7.95 -17.21 7.72
CA VAL A 258 7.93 -18.39 8.60
C VAL A 258 6.89 -19.41 8.15
N GLU A 259 5.81 -18.95 7.53
CA GLU A 259 4.72 -19.74 6.98
C GLU A 259 5.20 -20.68 5.87
N ALA A 260 6.14 -20.22 5.02
CA ALA A 260 6.71 -21.07 3.98
C ALA A 260 7.59 -22.17 4.60
N VAL A 261 8.38 -21.84 5.63
CA VAL A 261 9.26 -22.78 6.32
C VAL A 261 8.45 -23.83 7.08
N ALA A 262 7.46 -23.41 7.86
CA ALA A 262 6.58 -24.31 8.61
C ALA A 262 5.70 -25.15 7.67
N GLY A 263 5.11 -24.52 6.65
CA GLY A 263 4.26 -25.18 5.66
C GLY A 263 4.98 -26.27 4.89
N ILE A 264 6.19 -26.00 4.38
CA ILE A 264 6.95 -27.02 3.63
C ILE A 264 7.42 -28.18 4.53
N ALA A 265 7.75 -27.90 5.80
CA ALA A 265 8.08 -28.93 6.77
C ALA A 265 6.89 -29.85 7.07
N LEU A 266 5.70 -29.27 7.30
CA LEU A 266 4.46 -30.02 7.50
C LEU A 266 4.13 -30.90 6.28
N LEU A 267 4.16 -30.31 5.08
CA LEU A 267 3.91 -31.04 3.82
C LEU A 267 4.93 -32.15 3.56
N ALA A 268 6.16 -32.06 4.07
CA ALA A 268 7.16 -33.11 3.95
C ALA A 268 6.86 -34.35 4.82
N VAL A 269 6.08 -34.19 5.90
CA VAL A 269 5.77 -35.25 6.88
C VAL A 269 4.41 -35.91 6.61
N LEU A 270 3.46 -35.18 6.02
CA LEU A 270 2.10 -35.69 5.78
C LEU A 270 2.06 -36.85 4.76
N PRO A 271 1.17 -37.84 4.97
CA PRO A 271 0.96 -38.95 4.03
C PRO A 271 0.27 -38.47 2.75
N GLY A 272 0.42 -39.22 1.65
CA GLY A 272 0.11 -38.77 0.28
C GLY A 272 -1.21 -38.04 0.07
N ARG A 273 -2.33 -38.61 0.53
CA ARG A 273 -3.68 -38.01 0.39
C ARG A 273 -3.84 -36.76 1.25
N LEU A 274 -3.52 -36.84 2.54
CA LEU A 274 -3.61 -35.69 3.46
C LEU A 274 -2.71 -34.53 3.02
N ARG A 275 -1.52 -34.84 2.49
CA ARG A 275 -0.59 -33.85 1.94
C ARG A 275 -1.17 -33.12 0.74
N ALA A 276 -1.82 -33.83 -0.19
CA ALA A 276 -2.43 -33.21 -1.36
C ALA A 276 -3.58 -32.27 -0.96
N ILE A 277 -4.43 -32.70 -0.02
CA ILE A 277 -5.52 -31.90 0.52
C ILE A 277 -4.97 -30.68 1.27
N ALA A 278 -4.06 -30.89 2.22
CA ALA A 278 -3.45 -29.81 3.00
C ALA A 278 -2.72 -28.79 2.10
N ALA A 279 -2.00 -29.26 1.07
CA ALA A 279 -1.33 -28.39 0.11
C ALA A 279 -2.32 -27.57 -0.74
N ALA A 280 -3.41 -28.19 -1.20
CA ALA A 280 -4.44 -27.48 -1.95
C ALA A 280 -5.11 -26.41 -1.08
N VAL A 281 -5.53 -26.77 0.14
CA VAL A 281 -6.13 -25.84 1.11
C VAL A 281 -5.16 -24.70 1.44
N ALA A 282 -3.90 -25.02 1.77
CA ALA A 282 -2.89 -24.00 2.08
C ALA A 282 -2.66 -23.05 0.90
N GLY A 283 -2.55 -23.57 -0.33
CA GLY A 283 -2.39 -22.72 -1.51
C GLY A 283 -3.62 -21.86 -1.81
N THR A 284 -4.83 -22.35 -1.57
CA THR A 284 -6.05 -21.53 -1.64
C THR A 284 -6.04 -20.42 -0.58
N VAL A 285 -5.69 -20.73 0.67
CA VAL A 285 -5.59 -19.72 1.73
C VAL A 285 -4.55 -18.65 1.39
N VAL A 286 -3.36 -19.04 0.90
CA VAL A 286 -2.33 -18.08 0.46
C VAL A 286 -2.83 -17.20 -0.68
N ALA A 287 -3.56 -17.76 -1.65
CA ALA A 287 -4.14 -16.97 -2.73
C ALA A 287 -5.19 -15.97 -2.22
N LEU A 288 -6.08 -16.40 -1.32
CA LEU A 288 -7.10 -15.52 -0.73
C LEU A 288 -6.48 -14.38 0.09
N LEU A 289 -5.46 -14.67 0.89
CA LEU A 289 -4.72 -13.63 1.62
C LEU A 289 -4.01 -12.66 0.66
N GLY A 290 -3.42 -13.17 -0.42
CA GLY A 290 -2.83 -12.34 -1.46
C GLY A 290 -3.84 -11.41 -2.14
N LEU A 291 -5.04 -11.92 -2.43
CA LEU A 291 -6.14 -11.11 -2.97
C LEU A 291 -6.61 -10.04 -1.98
N LEU A 292 -6.73 -10.37 -0.70
CA LEU A 292 -7.05 -9.41 0.34
C LEU A 292 -5.99 -8.31 0.46
N LYS A 293 -4.70 -8.65 0.40
CA LYS A 293 -3.61 -7.66 0.38
C LYS A 293 -3.68 -6.76 -0.85
N ALA A 294 -4.02 -7.31 -2.01
CA ALA A 294 -4.21 -6.50 -3.23
C ALA A 294 -5.38 -5.53 -3.08
N LEU A 295 -6.48 -5.95 -2.44
CA LEU A 295 -7.60 -5.08 -2.10
C LEU A 295 -7.21 -4.03 -1.06
N ASP A 296 -6.45 -4.40 -0.02
CA ASP A 296 -5.93 -3.47 0.99
C ASP A 296 -5.05 -2.39 0.36
N ILE A 297 -4.18 -2.75 -0.59
CA ILE A 297 -3.39 -1.80 -1.37
C ILE A 297 -4.31 -0.88 -2.17
N GLY A 298 -5.28 -1.44 -2.92
CA GLY A 298 -6.19 -0.66 -3.74
C GLY A 298 -7.01 0.33 -2.92
N PHE A 299 -7.59 -0.11 -1.79
CA PHE A 299 -8.33 0.74 -0.88
C PHE A 299 -7.43 1.75 -0.17
N GLY A 300 -6.17 1.41 0.13
CA GLY A 300 -5.21 2.34 0.71
C GLY A 300 -4.92 3.52 -0.23
N VAL A 301 -4.63 3.23 -1.50
CA VAL A 301 -4.32 4.29 -2.48
C VAL A 301 -5.57 5.09 -2.87
N ALA A 302 -6.74 4.45 -2.98
CA ALA A 302 -7.98 5.10 -3.40
C ALA A 302 -8.72 5.83 -2.27
N LEU A 303 -8.84 5.18 -1.11
CA LEU A 303 -9.75 5.56 0.00
C LEU A 303 -9.04 5.77 1.34
N GLY A 304 -7.70 5.68 1.39
CA GLY A 304 -6.92 5.94 2.60
C GLY A 304 -7.22 4.98 3.77
N ARG A 305 -7.68 3.76 3.48
CA ARG A 305 -8.01 2.73 4.49
C ARG A 305 -7.83 1.32 3.92
N SER A 306 -7.79 0.31 4.78
CA SER A 306 -7.79 -1.11 4.36
C SER A 306 -9.20 -1.58 3.97
N PHE A 307 -9.26 -2.68 3.21
CA PHE A 307 -10.52 -3.32 2.82
C PHE A 307 -11.09 -4.12 4.00
N ASP A 308 -12.37 -3.93 4.31
CA ASP A 308 -13.14 -4.73 5.26
C ASP A 308 -14.01 -5.75 4.52
N PRO A 309 -13.69 -7.06 4.58
CA PRO A 309 -14.44 -8.09 3.87
C PRO A 309 -15.92 -8.21 4.30
N VAL A 310 -16.28 -7.73 5.49
CA VAL A 310 -17.64 -7.76 6.03
C VAL A 310 -18.42 -6.53 5.58
N ALA A 311 -17.85 -5.34 5.71
CA ALA A 311 -18.56 -4.09 5.42
C ALA A 311 -18.48 -3.69 3.93
N ASP A 312 -17.36 -3.94 3.26
CA ASP A 312 -17.07 -3.39 1.93
C ASP A 312 -17.40 -4.32 0.77
N TRP A 313 -17.89 -5.53 1.04
CA TRP A 313 -18.23 -6.49 -0.03
C TRP A 313 -19.22 -5.90 -1.05
N VAL A 314 -20.13 -5.03 -0.58
CA VAL A 314 -21.10 -4.31 -1.42
C VAL A 314 -20.41 -3.34 -2.38
N LEU A 315 -19.30 -2.72 -1.99
CA LEU A 315 -18.54 -1.78 -2.83
C LEU A 315 -17.92 -2.45 -4.06
N LEU A 316 -17.68 -3.76 -4.03
CA LEU A 316 -17.24 -4.52 -5.22
C LEU A 316 -18.33 -4.57 -6.31
N GLY A 317 -19.61 -4.54 -5.91
CA GLY A 317 -20.74 -4.38 -6.83
C GLY A 317 -20.71 -3.02 -7.52
N ASN A 318 -20.52 -1.96 -6.74
CA ASN A 318 -20.39 -0.59 -7.25
C ASN A 318 -19.18 -0.45 -8.20
N ALA A 319 -18.05 -1.08 -7.87
CA ALA A 319 -16.87 -1.10 -8.74
C ALA A 319 -17.12 -1.79 -10.09
N ARG A 320 -17.90 -2.88 -10.11
CA ARG A 320 -18.30 -3.54 -11.36
C ARG A 320 -19.17 -2.63 -12.22
N GLU A 321 -20.13 -1.95 -11.62
CA GLU A 321 -21.06 -1.06 -12.32
C GLU A 321 -20.36 0.18 -12.86
N PHE A 322 -19.40 0.71 -12.10
CA PHE A 322 -18.49 1.74 -12.55
C PHE A 322 -17.72 1.32 -13.82
N LEU A 323 -17.19 0.09 -13.85
CA LEU A 323 -16.52 -0.46 -15.05
C LEU A 323 -17.48 -0.67 -16.23
N GLN A 324 -18.79 -0.84 -15.98
CA GLN A 324 -19.82 -0.92 -17.02
C GLN A 324 -20.25 0.46 -17.54
N GLY A 325 -20.26 1.48 -16.68
CA GLY A 325 -20.54 2.88 -17.05
C GLY A 325 -19.43 3.51 -17.89
N ALA A 326 -18.18 3.06 -17.74
CA ALA A 326 -17.04 3.49 -18.55
C ALA A 326 -17.02 2.92 -19.99
N GLY A 327 -18.02 2.11 -20.38
CA GLY A 327 -18.21 1.58 -21.74
C GLY A 327 -18.73 0.13 -21.78
N GLY A 328 -19.21 -0.31 -22.95
CA GLY A 328 -19.84 -1.63 -23.17
C GLY A 328 -18.97 -2.87 -22.92
N SER A 329 -17.70 -2.70 -22.50
CA SER A 329 -16.75 -3.76 -22.16
C SER A 329 -16.75 -4.16 -20.68
N GLY A 330 -17.49 -3.47 -19.80
CA GLY A 330 -17.43 -3.73 -18.35
C GLY A 330 -17.76 -5.17 -17.93
N THR A 331 -18.68 -5.84 -18.63
CA THR A 331 -18.95 -7.26 -18.39
C THR A 331 -17.76 -8.16 -18.77
N LEU A 332 -17.07 -7.85 -19.88
CA LEU A 332 -15.86 -8.57 -20.28
C LEU A 332 -14.74 -8.36 -19.24
N VAL A 333 -14.53 -7.12 -18.78
CA VAL A 333 -13.53 -6.80 -17.75
C VAL A 333 -13.83 -7.56 -16.45
N ALA A 334 -15.08 -7.56 -15.99
CA ALA A 334 -15.49 -8.29 -14.79
C ALA A 334 -15.26 -9.81 -14.92
N VAL A 335 -15.59 -10.39 -16.09
CA VAL A 335 -15.33 -11.81 -16.37
C VAL A 335 -13.84 -12.10 -16.39
N LEU A 336 -13.03 -11.27 -17.06
CA LEU A 336 -11.58 -11.42 -17.09
C LEU A 336 -10.96 -11.30 -15.69
N ALA A 337 -11.43 -10.37 -14.87
CA ALA A 337 -11.00 -10.23 -13.47
C ALA A 337 -11.36 -11.48 -12.65
N ALA A 338 -12.60 -11.99 -12.78
CA ALA A 338 -13.03 -13.21 -12.10
C ALA A 338 -12.20 -14.44 -12.54
N LEU A 339 -11.91 -14.55 -13.83
CA LEU A 339 -11.05 -15.62 -14.38
C LEU A 339 -9.60 -15.48 -13.90
N ALA A 340 -9.07 -14.25 -13.78
CA ALA A 340 -7.75 -14.01 -13.23
C ALA A 340 -7.67 -14.40 -11.74
N VAL A 341 -8.69 -14.06 -10.95
CA VAL A 341 -8.82 -14.46 -9.54
C VAL A 341 -8.86 -15.98 -9.42
N LEU A 342 -9.71 -16.66 -10.20
CA LEU A 342 -9.80 -18.11 -10.21
C LEU A 342 -8.47 -18.75 -10.66
N GLY A 343 -7.84 -18.20 -11.70
CA GLY A 343 -6.54 -18.61 -12.20
C GLY A 343 -5.45 -18.51 -11.14
N LEU A 344 -5.43 -17.41 -10.37
CA LEU A 344 -4.49 -17.21 -9.26
C LEU A 344 -4.70 -18.25 -8.16
N VAL A 345 -5.94 -18.52 -7.76
CA VAL A 345 -6.27 -19.53 -6.75
C VAL A 345 -5.82 -20.92 -7.20
N VAL A 346 -6.17 -21.32 -8.43
CA VAL A 346 -5.82 -22.63 -8.99
C VAL A 346 -4.30 -22.76 -9.17
N ALA A 347 -3.63 -21.72 -9.67
CA ALA A 347 -2.18 -21.71 -9.86
C ALA A 347 -1.44 -21.83 -8.52
N THR A 348 -1.88 -21.11 -7.48
CA THR A 348 -1.25 -21.14 -6.16
C THR A 348 -1.50 -22.47 -5.46
N ALA A 349 -2.72 -23.01 -5.50
CA ALA A 349 -3.02 -24.36 -5.02
C ALA A 349 -2.16 -25.42 -5.73
N GLY A 350 -2.05 -25.35 -7.06
CA GLY A 350 -1.20 -26.23 -7.86
C GLY A 350 0.29 -26.08 -7.52
N ALA A 351 0.76 -24.85 -7.29
CA ALA A 351 2.13 -24.55 -6.88
C ALA A 351 2.47 -25.19 -5.53
N VAL A 352 1.63 -25.03 -4.50
CA VAL A 352 1.85 -25.63 -3.18
C VAL A 352 1.77 -27.16 -3.25
N VAL A 353 0.85 -27.74 -4.03
CA VAL A 353 0.80 -29.20 -4.26
C VAL A 353 2.09 -29.70 -4.92
N ARG A 354 2.61 -28.99 -5.93
CA ARG A 354 3.88 -29.32 -6.59
C ARG A 354 5.05 -29.27 -5.61
N LEU A 355 5.16 -28.20 -4.82
CA LEU A 355 6.22 -28.03 -3.82
C LEU A 355 6.12 -29.10 -2.73
N GLY A 356 4.92 -29.42 -2.23
CA GLY A 356 4.69 -30.49 -1.26
C GLY A 356 5.04 -31.87 -1.80
N ARG A 357 4.79 -32.14 -3.10
CA ARG A 357 5.23 -33.37 -3.77
C ARG A 357 6.76 -33.49 -3.78
N LEU A 358 7.45 -32.42 -4.15
CA LEU A 358 8.91 -32.35 -4.18
C LEU A 358 9.52 -32.49 -2.78
N ALA A 359 8.92 -31.82 -1.79
CA ALA A 359 9.33 -31.83 -0.39
C ALA A 359 9.35 -33.26 0.17
N ALA A 360 8.27 -34.03 0.01
CA ALA A 360 8.30 -35.40 0.53
C ALA A 360 9.16 -36.36 -0.31
N ARG A 361 9.38 -36.08 -1.61
CA ARG A 361 10.36 -36.84 -2.41
C ARG A 361 11.79 -36.69 -1.85
N HIS A 362 12.10 -35.52 -1.30
CA HIS A 362 13.39 -35.21 -0.69
C HIS A 362 13.29 -34.96 0.83
N ARG A 363 12.40 -35.71 1.50
CA ARG A 363 11.95 -35.44 2.89
C ARG A 363 13.08 -35.11 3.86
N ARG A 364 14.14 -35.92 3.89
CA ARG A 364 15.28 -35.71 4.81
C ARG A 364 15.99 -34.38 4.56
N THR A 365 16.22 -34.04 3.29
CA THR A 365 16.83 -32.77 2.90
C THR A 365 15.91 -31.60 3.20
N THR A 366 14.62 -31.72 2.88
CA THR A 366 13.64 -30.66 3.13
C THR A 366 13.50 -30.35 4.62
N LEU A 367 13.39 -31.37 5.48
CA LEU A 367 13.31 -31.17 6.93
C LEU A 367 14.59 -30.57 7.51
N ALA A 368 15.76 -30.98 7.03
CA ALA A 368 17.02 -30.37 7.45
C ALA A 368 17.10 -28.90 7.04
N CYS A 369 16.77 -28.57 5.79
CA CYS A 369 16.73 -27.19 5.32
C CYS A 369 15.70 -26.35 6.08
N ALA A 370 14.49 -26.87 6.32
CA ALA A 370 13.45 -26.17 7.07
C ALA A 370 13.87 -25.91 8.52
N ALA A 371 14.54 -26.87 9.18
CA ALA A 371 15.07 -26.68 10.52
C ALA A 371 16.14 -25.59 10.58
N VAL A 372 17.05 -25.57 9.59
CA VAL A 372 18.09 -24.53 9.48
C VAL A 372 17.48 -23.16 9.21
N LEU A 373 16.54 -23.07 8.26
CA LEU A 373 15.86 -21.83 7.92
C LEU A 373 14.99 -21.33 9.08
N GLY A 374 14.33 -22.23 9.81
CA GLY A 374 13.54 -21.88 11.00
C GLY A 374 14.40 -21.39 12.15
N ALA A 375 15.56 -22.03 12.40
CA ALA A 375 16.52 -21.54 13.38
C ALA A 375 17.12 -20.18 12.99
N ALA A 376 17.49 -20.01 11.72
CA ALA A 376 17.96 -18.73 11.19
C ALA A 376 16.89 -17.65 11.32
N TRP A 377 15.63 -17.98 11.02
CA TRP A 377 14.49 -17.08 11.19
C TRP A 377 14.34 -16.64 12.65
N LEU A 378 14.36 -17.57 13.62
CA LEU A 378 14.25 -17.28 15.05
C LEU A 378 15.39 -16.39 15.55
N VAL A 379 16.61 -16.65 15.09
CA VAL A 379 17.79 -15.83 15.41
C VAL A 379 17.61 -14.41 14.90
N VAL A 380 17.22 -14.27 13.63
CA VAL A 380 17.09 -12.96 12.98
C VAL A 380 15.94 -12.17 13.60
N TRP A 381 14.84 -12.85 13.92
CA TRP A 381 13.69 -12.27 14.62
C TRP A 381 14.04 -11.73 16.01
N ALA A 382 14.86 -12.46 16.78
CA ALA A 382 15.25 -12.06 18.14
C ALA A 382 16.48 -11.14 18.22
N ALA A 383 17.14 -10.83 17.10
CA ALA A 383 18.30 -9.94 17.09
C ALA A 383 17.89 -8.45 17.04
N PRO A 384 18.41 -7.59 17.95
CA PRO A 384 18.30 -6.14 17.79
C PRO A 384 19.01 -5.74 16.48
N GLY A 385 18.26 -5.25 15.50
CA GLY A 385 18.79 -4.92 14.17
C GLY A 385 18.82 -6.09 13.16
N GLY A 386 17.93 -7.09 13.28
CA GLY A 386 17.66 -8.10 12.23
C GLY A 386 17.03 -7.52 10.94
N ARG A 387 17.59 -6.43 10.44
CA ARG A 387 17.08 -5.60 9.35
C ARG A 387 18.20 -5.48 8.31
N LEU A 388 17.98 -5.96 7.09
CA LEU A 388 18.91 -5.76 5.97
C LEU A 388 18.89 -4.30 5.48
N VAL A 389 17.78 -3.60 5.73
CA VAL A 389 17.49 -2.21 5.34
C VAL A 389 16.67 -1.56 6.47
N PRO A 390 16.81 -0.25 6.78
CA PRO A 390 15.91 0.44 7.71
C PRO A 390 14.44 0.17 7.38
N GLY A 391 13.64 -0.21 8.38
CA GLY A 391 12.19 -0.42 8.26
C GLY A 391 11.71 -1.83 7.90
N VAL A 392 12.54 -2.72 7.32
CA VAL A 392 12.05 -4.03 6.82
C VAL A 392 12.70 -5.22 7.56
N PRO A 393 11.95 -5.97 8.40
CA PRO A 393 12.48 -7.13 9.11
C PRO A 393 12.61 -8.34 8.17
N ILE A 394 13.77 -8.99 8.16
CA ILE A 394 14.06 -10.15 7.28
C ILE A 394 13.18 -11.36 7.65
N ALA A 395 12.88 -11.51 8.95
CA ALA A 395 11.96 -12.51 9.46
C ALA A 395 10.51 -11.99 9.33
N ALA A 396 9.72 -12.60 8.44
CA ALA A 396 8.32 -12.24 8.22
C ALA A 396 7.36 -13.28 8.82
N ALA A 397 6.24 -12.79 9.36
CA ALA A 397 5.09 -13.59 9.83
C ALA A 397 3.77 -12.90 9.44
N ASP A 398 3.78 -12.20 8.31
CA ASP A 398 2.71 -11.28 7.91
C ASP A 398 1.42 -12.02 7.57
N GLY A 399 1.49 -13.26 7.08
CA GLY A 399 0.31 -14.07 6.77
C GLY A 399 -0.41 -14.53 8.03
N VAL A 400 0.33 -14.91 9.07
CA VAL A 400 -0.23 -15.25 10.39
C VAL A 400 -0.81 -14.02 11.08
N ALA A 401 -0.09 -12.89 11.05
CA ALA A 401 -0.59 -11.63 11.59
C ALA A 401 -1.90 -11.23 10.89
N GLN A 402 -1.93 -11.26 9.55
CA GLN A 402 -3.12 -10.96 8.78
C GLN A 402 -4.29 -11.89 9.12
N LEU A 403 -4.07 -13.21 9.18
CA LEU A 403 -5.13 -14.17 9.57
C LEU A 403 -5.69 -13.88 10.97
N ARG A 404 -4.83 -13.56 11.93
CA ARG A 404 -5.23 -13.19 13.29
C ARG A 404 -6.06 -11.90 13.28
N ASP A 405 -5.58 -10.87 12.59
CA ASP A 405 -6.22 -9.57 12.55
C ASP A 405 -7.60 -9.68 11.87
N ARG A 406 -7.71 -10.48 10.78
CA ARG A 406 -8.99 -10.82 10.14
C ARG A 406 -9.90 -11.66 11.03
N ALA A 407 -9.37 -12.62 11.79
CA ALA A 407 -10.18 -13.41 12.73
C ALA A 407 -10.76 -12.54 13.85
N SER A 408 -10.05 -11.49 14.29
CA SER A 408 -10.58 -10.52 15.26
C SER A 408 -11.61 -9.54 14.70
N GLN A 409 -11.68 -9.35 13.38
CA GLN A 409 -12.63 -8.43 12.74
C GLN A 409 -14.09 -8.88 12.87
N ILE A 410 -14.36 -10.19 12.87
CA ILE A 410 -15.74 -10.69 12.93
C ILE A 410 -16.39 -10.37 14.29
N PRO A 411 -15.78 -10.72 15.45
CA PRO A 411 -16.33 -10.32 16.74
C PRO A 411 -16.42 -8.80 16.93
N SER A 412 -15.43 -8.04 16.43
CA SER A 412 -15.48 -6.58 16.53
C SER A 412 -16.61 -5.98 15.70
N ALA A 413 -16.87 -6.50 14.49
CA ALA A 413 -17.98 -6.03 13.66
C ALA A 413 -19.35 -6.34 14.30
N VAL A 414 -19.49 -7.51 14.95
CA VAL A 414 -20.73 -7.83 15.70
C VAL A 414 -20.90 -6.92 16.90
N HIS A 415 -19.81 -6.66 17.65
CA HIS A 415 -19.84 -5.74 18.77
C HIS A 415 -20.15 -4.30 18.34
N ASP A 416 -19.53 -3.83 17.26
CA ASP A 416 -19.76 -2.52 16.66
C ASP A 416 -21.22 -2.33 16.27
N ARG A 417 -21.82 -3.32 15.62
CA ARG A 417 -23.25 -3.33 15.29
C ARG A 417 -24.15 -3.18 16.51
N TYR A 418 -23.81 -3.87 17.62
CA TYR A 418 -24.58 -3.73 18.85
C TYR A 418 -24.43 -2.33 19.47
N VAL A 419 -23.19 -1.82 19.57
CA VAL A 419 -22.90 -0.49 20.11
C VAL A 419 -23.59 0.58 19.28
N PHE A 420 -23.41 0.54 17.96
CA PHE A 420 -24.01 1.51 17.04
C PHE A 420 -25.54 1.49 17.08
N SER A 421 -26.18 0.33 17.22
CA SER A 421 -27.63 0.27 17.39
C SER A 421 -28.11 0.98 18.67
N THR A 422 -27.29 0.96 19.73
CA THR A 422 -27.57 1.69 20.98
C THR A 422 -27.37 3.19 20.79
N GLU A 423 -26.28 3.60 20.13
CA GLU A 423 -26.00 5.01 19.79
C GLU A 423 -27.10 5.60 18.91
N ALA A 424 -27.55 4.86 17.89
CA ALA A 424 -28.61 5.31 16.99
C ALA A 424 -29.97 5.48 17.68
N ALA A 425 -30.25 4.68 18.72
CA ALA A 425 -31.45 4.81 19.53
C ALA A 425 -31.39 5.95 20.56
N GLN A 426 -30.19 6.37 20.97
CA GLN A 426 -29.98 7.44 21.95
C GLN A 426 -29.91 8.80 21.26
N ASP A 427 -31.05 9.48 21.15
CA ASP A 427 -31.15 10.80 20.53
C ASP A 427 -31.82 11.82 21.45
N ASP A 428 -31.02 12.74 22.00
CA ASP A 428 -31.48 13.81 22.88
C ASP A 428 -32.49 14.76 22.20
N TRP A 429 -32.52 14.78 20.87
CA TRP A 429 -33.39 15.64 20.07
C TRP A 429 -34.71 14.98 19.66
N ALA A 430 -34.81 13.66 19.74
CA ALA A 430 -36.00 12.94 19.26
C ALA A 430 -37.29 13.31 20.02
N GLY A 431 -37.18 13.73 21.28
CA GLY A 431 -38.31 14.16 22.11
C GLY A 431 -38.62 15.66 22.06
N VAL A 432 -37.86 16.47 21.31
CA VAL A 432 -38.05 17.92 21.26
C VAL A 432 -39.29 18.24 20.41
N PRO A 433 -40.26 19.03 20.93
CA PRO A 433 -41.43 19.43 20.16
C PRO A 433 -41.07 20.13 18.85
N ALA A 434 -41.77 19.78 17.77
CA ALA A 434 -41.50 20.27 16.43
C ALA A 434 -41.59 21.81 16.31
N ASP A 435 -42.46 22.45 17.08
CA ASP A 435 -42.59 23.91 17.11
C ASP A 435 -41.36 24.59 17.74
N ARG A 436 -40.56 23.89 18.55
CA ARG A 436 -39.33 24.44 19.14
C ARG A 436 -38.11 24.26 18.23
N LEU A 437 -38.09 23.18 17.45
CA LEU A 437 -37.00 22.87 16.52
C LEU A 437 -36.68 24.08 15.63
N LEU A 438 -35.40 24.45 15.61
CA LEU A 438 -34.85 25.45 14.70
C LEU A 438 -35.53 26.83 14.79
N ALA A 439 -36.10 27.18 15.95
CA ALA A 439 -36.80 28.45 16.17
C ALA A 439 -35.99 29.70 15.75
N GLY A 440 -34.66 29.67 15.94
CA GLY A 440 -33.73 30.73 15.56
C GLY A 440 -33.51 30.90 14.05
N LEU A 441 -34.03 29.99 13.23
CA LEU A 441 -33.96 30.04 11.76
C LEU A 441 -35.33 30.25 11.12
N ARG A 442 -36.41 30.43 11.88
CA ARG A 442 -37.77 30.57 11.33
C ARG A 442 -37.85 31.62 10.23
N GLY A 443 -38.46 31.22 9.11
CA GLY A 443 -38.60 32.07 7.93
C GLY A 443 -37.35 32.17 7.05
N LYS A 444 -36.25 31.51 7.42
CA LYS A 444 -35.01 31.43 6.62
C LYS A 444 -35.06 30.26 5.65
N ASP A 445 -34.38 30.43 4.53
CA ASP A 445 -34.06 29.37 3.59
C ASP A 445 -32.65 28.87 3.90
N VAL A 446 -32.50 27.58 4.21
CA VAL A 446 -31.24 26.98 4.65
C VAL A 446 -30.74 26.00 3.59
N VAL A 447 -29.59 26.30 2.98
CA VAL A 447 -28.99 25.47 1.94
C VAL A 447 -27.71 24.85 2.46
N PHE A 448 -27.65 23.52 2.52
CA PHE A 448 -26.44 22.75 2.76
C PHE A 448 -25.80 22.45 1.41
N ALA A 449 -24.81 23.26 1.02
CA ALA A 449 -24.07 23.12 -0.22
C ALA A 449 -22.81 22.28 0.02
N VAL A 450 -22.87 21.01 -0.38
CA VAL A 450 -21.74 20.08 -0.24
C VAL A 450 -20.87 20.17 -1.48
N VAL A 451 -19.61 20.54 -1.30
CA VAL A 451 -18.60 20.63 -2.37
C VAL A 451 -17.79 19.34 -2.38
N GLU A 452 -18.02 18.51 -3.39
CA GLU A 452 -17.38 17.19 -3.53
C GLU A 452 -15.85 17.28 -3.43
N SER A 453 -15.26 16.43 -2.58
CA SER A 453 -13.82 16.32 -2.36
C SER A 453 -13.14 17.63 -1.90
N TYR A 454 -13.86 18.62 -1.36
CA TYR A 454 -13.28 19.86 -0.85
C TYR A 454 -12.59 19.66 0.51
N GLY A 455 -11.34 19.18 0.47
CA GLY A 455 -10.53 18.93 1.66
C GLY A 455 -9.75 20.16 2.15
N ARG A 456 -9.36 20.14 3.45
CA ARG A 456 -8.43 21.13 4.05
C ARG A 456 -7.13 21.28 3.26
N SER A 457 -6.68 20.20 2.61
CA SER A 457 -5.47 20.24 1.78
C SER A 457 -5.60 21.22 0.62
N ALA A 458 -6.80 21.44 0.06
CA ALA A 458 -7.00 22.42 -1.02
C ALA A 458 -6.56 23.83 -0.63
N ILE A 459 -6.66 24.18 0.67
CA ILE A 459 -6.43 25.54 1.17
C ILE A 459 -5.15 25.69 2.00
N GLU A 460 -4.49 24.58 2.35
CA GLU A 460 -3.27 24.56 3.17
C GLU A 460 -2.06 23.91 2.50
N ASP A 461 -2.25 22.94 1.59
CA ASP A 461 -1.13 22.28 0.93
C ASP A 461 -0.34 23.33 0.11
N PRO A 462 0.98 23.48 0.31
CA PRO A 462 1.80 24.45 -0.40
C PRO A 462 1.72 24.34 -1.94
N ALA A 463 1.39 23.16 -2.48
CA ALA A 463 1.23 22.94 -3.91
C ALA A 463 -0.15 23.34 -4.47
N MET A 464 -1.16 23.56 -3.62
CA MET A 464 -2.55 23.83 -4.04
C MET A 464 -3.09 25.15 -3.50
N ALA A 465 -2.77 25.49 -2.25
CA ALA A 465 -3.22 26.69 -1.56
C ALA A 465 -2.93 28.01 -2.30
N PRO A 466 -1.81 28.18 -3.04
CA PRO A 466 -1.57 29.39 -3.83
C PRO A 466 -2.60 29.64 -4.95
N SER A 467 -3.26 28.59 -5.43
CA SER A 467 -4.26 28.66 -6.50
C SER A 467 -5.69 28.81 -5.94
N VAL A 468 -6.05 28.00 -4.94
CA VAL A 468 -7.38 28.04 -4.31
C VAL A 468 -7.57 29.27 -3.40
N GLY A 469 -6.51 29.73 -2.73
CA GLY A 469 -6.57 30.87 -1.81
C GLY A 469 -7.15 32.15 -2.43
N PRO A 470 -6.67 32.58 -3.61
CA PRO A 470 -7.27 33.70 -4.36
C PRO A 470 -8.76 33.54 -4.67
N VAL A 471 -9.24 32.35 -5.00
CA VAL A 471 -10.68 32.10 -5.27
C VAL A 471 -11.52 32.34 -4.02
N LEU A 472 -11.06 31.90 -2.85
CA LEU A 472 -11.75 32.16 -1.58
C LEU A 472 -11.72 33.64 -1.20
N ALA A 473 -10.61 34.34 -1.44
CA ALA A 473 -10.51 35.77 -1.17
C ALA A 473 -11.44 36.61 -2.07
N GLU A 474 -11.54 36.24 -3.35
CA GLU A 474 -12.50 36.85 -4.28
C GLU A 474 -13.95 36.51 -3.91
N GLY A 475 -14.20 35.28 -3.46
CA GLY A 475 -15.48 34.87 -2.89
C GLY A 475 -15.89 35.73 -1.69
N ASP A 476 -14.98 35.94 -0.73
CA ASP A 476 -15.21 36.80 0.43
C ASP A 476 -15.54 38.24 0.00
N ARG A 477 -14.79 38.79 -0.96
CA ARG A 477 -15.05 40.14 -1.50
C ARG A 477 -16.43 40.23 -2.16
N ARG A 478 -16.76 39.28 -3.03
CA ARG A 478 -18.04 39.24 -3.77
C ARG A 478 -19.23 39.08 -2.83
N LEU A 479 -19.11 38.23 -1.82
CA LEU A 479 -20.13 38.05 -0.79
C LEU A 479 -20.31 39.33 0.04
N ALA A 480 -19.21 39.97 0.46
CA ALA A 480 -19.27 41.21 1.20
C ALA A 480 -19.92 42.35 0.39
N ASP A 481 -19.57 42.48 -0.90
CA ASP A 481 -20.20 43.45 -1.81
C ASP A 481 -21.71 43.20 -1.97
N ALA A 482 -22.14 41.94 -1.87
CA ALA A 482 -23.54 41.52 -1.87
C ALA A 482 -24.19 41.52 -0.47
N GLY A 483 -23.51 42.05 0.56
CA GLY A 483 -24.02 42.17 1.94
C GLY A 483 -23.95 40.90 2.79
N PHE A 484 -23.36 39.82 2.28
CA PHE A 484 -23.18 38.57 3.01
C PHE A 484 -21.93 38.61 3.88
N ALA A 485 -21.99 37.93 5.02
CA ALA A 485 -20.84 37.65 5.88
C ALA A 485 -20.70 36.14 6.08
N SER A 486 -19.48 35.70 6.38
CA SER A 486 -19.12 34.30 6.55
C SER A 486 -18.42 34.03 7.90
N ARG A 487 -18.61 32.83 8.45
CA ARG A 487 -17.82 32.26 9.54
C ARG A 487 -17.44 30.83 9.20
N SER A 488 -16.16 30.49 9.34
CA SER A 488 -15.63 29.21 8.89
C SER A 488 -14.75 28.50 9.93
N GLY A 489 -14.73 27.17 9.85
CA GLY A 489 -13.92 26.28 10.67
C GLY A 489 -13.64 24.97 9.94
N PHE A 490 -13.29 23.91 10.69
CA PHE A 490 -13.02 22.59 10.12
C PHE A 490 -13.87 21.50 10.77
N LEU A 491 -14.26 20.53 9.95
CA LEU A 491 -14.80 19.24 10.41
C LEU A 491 -13.83 18.12 10.05
N THR A 492 -13.76 17.05 10.84
CA THR A 492 -13.08 15.80 10.49
C THR A 492 -14.10 14.85 9.88
N SER A 493 -13.96 14.59 8.58
CA SER A 493 -14.81 13.66 7.83
C SER A 493 -14.63 12.20 8.32
N PRO A 494 -15.69 11.37 8.30
CA PRO A 494 -15.57 9.95 8.56
C PRO A 494 -14.77 9.22 7.46
N VAL A 495 -14.72 9.78 6.25
CA VAL A 495 -14.17 9.16 5.03
C VAL A 495 -13.13 10.05 4.33
N THR A 496 -12.45 9.50 3.34
CA THR A 496 -11.48 10.21 2.49
C THR A 496 -11.44 9.56 1.11
N GLY A 497 -11.24 10.36 0.06
CA GLY A 497 -11.14 9.90 -1.33
C GLY A 497 -12.41 9.39 -2.00
N GLY A 498 -13.47 9.14 -1.24
CA GLY A 498 -14.78 8.73 -1.75
C GLY A 498 -15.73 8.35 -0.62
N GLY A 499 -16.97 8.01 -0.98
CA GLY A 499 -18.00 7.65 -0.01
C GLY A 499 -18.80 8.85 0.50
N SER A 500 -19.03 9.87 -0.32
CA SER A 500 -19.73 11.12 0.00
C SER A 500 -21.03 10.89 0.78
N TRP A 501 -21.83 9.88 0.39
CA TRP A 501 -23.08 9.53 1.11
C TRP A 501 -22.87 9.18 2.59
N LEU A 502 -21.71 8.66 2.97
CA LEU A 502 -21.35 8.36 4.36
C LEU A 502 -21.03 9.64 5.15
N ALA A 503 -20.37 10.62 4.51
CA ALA A 503 -20.14 11.94 5.09
C ALA A 503 -21.46 12.71 5.25
N HIS A 504 -22.32 12.70 4.23
CA HIS A 504 -23.66 13.30 4.32
C HIS A 504 -24.47 12.66 5.44
N ALA A 505 -24.54 11.32 5.47
CA ALA A 505 -25.20 10.58 6.54
C ALA A 505 -24.67 10.97 7.92
N THR A 506 -23.35 11.14 8.06
CA THR A 506 -22.72 11.56 9.31
C THR A 506 -23.16 12.96 9.75
N LEU A 507 -23.08 13.93 8.83
CA LEU A 507 -23.48 15.31 9.08
C LEU A 507 -24.95 15.41 9.48
N PHE A 508 -25.85 14.76 8.72
CA PHE A 508 -27.30 14.89 8.91
C PHE A 508 -27.83 14.04 10.07
N SER A 509 -27.20 12.91 10.42
CA SER A 509 -27.66 12.05 11.52
C SER A 509 -26.99 12.34 12.87
N GLY A 510 -25.88 13.06 12.88
CA GLY A 510 -25.09 13.29 14.08
C GLY A 510 -24.51 11.99 14.66
N LEU A 511 -24.16 11.03 13.80
CA LEU A 511 -23.53 9.76 14.15
C LEU A 511 -22.38 9.50 13.18
N ARG A 512 -21.27 8.93 13.67
CA ARG A 512 -20.13 8.62 12.81
C ARG A 512 -20.42 7.44 11.88
N ILE A 513 -20.67 7.71 10.60
CA ILE A 513 -20.90 6.71 9.55
C ILE A 513 -19.62 6.56 8.72
N GLY A 514 -18.78 5.59 9.09
CA GLY A 514 -17.50 5.33 8.41
C GLY A 514 -17.54 4.25 7.33
N ASP A 515 -18.63 3.48 7.25
CA ASP A 515 -18.76 2.33 6.38
C ASP A 515 -20.23 2.04 6.02
N GLN A 516 -20.39 1.13 5.06
CA GLN A 516 -21.72 0.78 4.53
C GLN A 516 -22.59 0.02 5.55
N ALA A 517 -21.99 -0.72 6.49
CA ALA A 517 -22.73 -1.49 7.49
C ALA A 517 -23.43 -0.57 8.50
N ARG A 518 -22.75 0.50 8.94
CA ARG A 518 -23.35 1.56 9.76
C ARG A 518 -24.40 2.36 8.99
N HIS A 519 -24.16 2.67 7.72
CA HIS A 519 -25.15 3.38 6.89
C HIS A 519 -26.48 2.59 6.78
N GLN A 520 -26.40 1.28 6.52
CA GLN A 520 -27.59 0.43 6.45
C GLN A 520 -28.34 0.35 7.78
N GLN A 521 -27.63 0.31 8.90
CA GLN A 521 -28.24 0.33 10.23
C GLN A 521 -28.90 1.67 10.55
N LEU A 522 -28.26 2.79 10.17
CA LEU A 522 -28.81 4.13 10.34
C LEU A 522 -30.13 4.28 9.58
N VAL A 523 -30.15 3.94 8.29
CA VAL A 523 -31.36 4.08 7.45
C VAL A 523 -32.51 3.20 7.95
N GLY A 524 -32.19 2.07 8.60
CA GLY A 524 -33.17 1.20 9.25
C GLY A 524 -33.59 1.62 10.67
N SER A 525 -33.11 2.76 11.18
CA SER A 525 -33.38 3.26 12.52
C SER A 525 -34.39 4.42 12.53
N ASP A 526 -34.74 4.92 13.73
CA ASP A 526 -35.61 6.08 13.91
C ASP A 526 -34.84 7.40 14.18
N ARG A 527 -33.50 7.39 14.17
CA ARG A 527 -32.59 8.53 14.51
C ARG A 527 -32.95 9.85 13.83
N LEU A 528 -33.37 10.88 14.58
CA LEU A 528 -33.83 12.16 14.00
C LEU A 528 -32.73 12.80 13.15
N THR A 529 -32.93 12.93 11.84
CA THR A 529 -31.96 13.61 10.98
C THR A 529 -32.21 15.13 11.00
N LEU A 530 -31.18 15.92 10.68
CA LEU A 530 -31.30 17.37 10.59
C LEU A 530 -32.37 17.77 9.54
N THR A 531 -32.40 17.10 8.39
CA THR A 531 -33.44 17.28 7.37
C THR A 531 -34.85 16.98 7.91
N ARG A 532 -35.03 15.89 8.69
CA ARG A 532 -36.31 15.62 9.37
C ARG A 532 -36.66 16.70 10.39
N ALA A 533 -35.69 17.21 11.15
CA ALA A 533 -35.93 18.31 12.08
C ALA A 533 -36.46 19.57 11.37
N PHE A 534 -35.91 19.92 10.20
CA PHE A 534 -36.43 21.01 9.37
C PHE A 534 -37.85 20.73 8.85
N ARG A 535 -38.08 19.53 8.29
CA ARG A 535 -39.39 19.12 7.80
C ARG A 535 -40.46 19.20 8.88
N ASP A 536 -40.16 18.63 10.05
CA ASP A 536 -41.10 18.55 11.17
C ASP A 536 -41.37 19.95 11.73
N ALA A 537 -40.38 20.86 11.68
CA ALA A 537 -40.53 22.27 12.04
C ALA A 537 -41.26 23.13 10.97
N GLY A 538 -41.65 22.55 9.83
CA GLY A 538 -42.49 23.18 8.81
C GLY A 538 -41.78 23.70 7.57
N TRP A 539 -40.50 23.35 7.35
CA TRP A 539 -39.81 23.66 6.11
C TRP A 539 -40.20 22.68 5.00
N GLU A 540 -40.22 23.18 3.78
CA GLU A 540 -40.15 22.31 2.61
C GLU A 540 -38.72 21.75 2.49
N THR A 541 -38.57 20.44 2.34
CA THR A 541 -37.25 19.79 2.28
C THR A 541 -36.96 19.21 0.90
N THR A 542 -35.85 19.64 0.29
CA THR A 542 -35.44 19.19 -1.05
C THR A 542 -34.00 18.70 -1.08
N ALA A 543 -33.69 17.79 -2.00
CA ALA A 543 -32.34 17.35 -2.30
C ALA A 543 -32.05 17.54 -3.79
N VAL A 544 -30.91 18.15 -4.11
CA VAL A 544 -30.37 18.29 -5.48
C VAL A 544 -29.14 17.40 -5.57
N MET A 545 -29.29 16.28 -6.27
CA MET A 545 -28.34 15.16 -6.24
C MET A 545 -27.93 14.78 -7.67
N PRO A 546 -27.12 15.59 -8.36
CA PRO A 546 -26.76 15.37 -9.77
C PRO A 546 -26.01 14.06 -10.00
N GLY A 547 -25.26 13.57 -9.02
CA GLY A 547 -24.55 12.28 -9.08
C GLY A 547 -25.42 11.04 -8.81
N THR A 548 -26.68 11.21 -8.38
CA THR A 548 -27.59 10.09 -8.12
C THR A 548 -28.29 9.70 -9.42
N THR A 549 -27.91 8.54 -9.97
CA THR A 549 -28.39 8.02 -11.27
C THR A 549 -29.35 6.84 -11.15
N ARG A 550 -29.73 6.49 -9.92
CA ARG A 550 -30.68 5.41 -9.59
C ARG A 550 -31.71 5.90 -8.61
N ASP A 551 -32.79 5.14 -8.47
CA ASP A 551 -33.75 5.34 -7.41
C ASP A 551 -33.05 5.34 -6.05
N TRP A 552 -33.35 6.35 -5.24
CA TRP A 552 -32.79 6.55 -3.90
C TRP A 552 -33.91 6.50 -2.85
N PRO A 553 -34.46 5.31 -2.55
CA PRO A 553 -35.56 5.17 -1.58
C PRO A 553 -35.17 5.64 -0.17
N GLU A 554 -33.88 5.60 0.17
CA GLU A 554 -33.37 6.05 1.47
C GLU A 554 -33.54 7.56 1.69
N ALA A 555 -33.81 8.37 0.66
CA ALA A 555 -34.15 9.78 0.80
C ALA A 555 -35.35 10.01 1.75
N ALA A 556 -36.28 9.05 1.80
CA ALA A 556 -37.44 9.11 2.68
C ALA A 556 -37.06 9.03 4.17
N PHE A 557 -36.01 8.27 4.52
CA PHE A 557 -35.47 8.21 5.88
C PHE A 557 -34.92 9.58 6.32
N TYR A 558 -34.20 10.27 5.43
CA TYR A 558 -33.71 11.62 5.69
C TYR A 558 -34.84 12.65 5.72
N GLY A 559 -36.00 12.35 5.15
CA GLY A 559 -37.17 13.22 5.18
C GLY A 559 -37.17 14.28 4.09
N HIS A 560 -36.49 14.05 2.96
CA HIS A 560 -36.66 14.89 1.78
C HIS A 560 -38.05 14.67 1.19
N GLN A 561 -38.80 15.75 0.99
CA GLN A 561 -40.10 15.73 0.34
C GLN A 561 -39.97 15.71 -1.18
N ARG A 562 -38.90 16.32 -1.71
CA ARG A 562 -38.56 16.34 -3.14
C ARG A 562 -37.11 15.98 -3.34
N VAL A 563 -36.83 15.18 -4.36
CA VAL A 563 -35.48 14.76 -4.75
C VAL A 563 -35.32 15.01 -6.24
N HIS A 564 -34.41 15.91 -6.59
CA HIS A 564 -33.98 16.18 -7.95
C HIS A 564 -32.68 15.42 -8.21
N ALA A 565 -32.82 14.15 -8.57
CA ALA A 565 -31.72 13.30 -9.03
C ALA A 565 -31.31 13.67 -10.47
N PHE A 566 -30.32 12.95 -11.04
CA PHE A 566 -29.78 13.21 -12.37
C PHE A 566 -30.85 13.47 -13.45
N ASP A 567 -31.86 12.60 -13.52
CA ASP A 567 -32.94 12.64 -14.51
C ASP A 567 -33.95 13.77 -14.25
N GLY A 568 -34.22 14.08 -12.99
CA GLY A 568 -35.13 15.14 -12.55
C GLY A 568 -34.63 16.56 -12.79
N LEU A 569 -33.32 16.75 -12.98
CA LEU A 569 -32.72 18.09 -13.15
C LEU A 569 -32.90 18.68 -14.55
N GLY A 570 -33.17 17.84 -15.56
CA GLY A 570 -33.49 18.28 -16.93
C GLY A 570 -32.28 18.68 -17.77
N TYR A 571 -31.08 18.22 -17.43
CA TYR A 571 -29.84 18.52 -18.16
C TYR A 571 -29.81 17.86 -19.54
N ARG A 572 -29.42 18.61 -20.56
CA ARG A 572 -29.30 18.16 -21.96
C ARG A 572 -27.91 18.39 -22.56
N GLY A 573 -26.96 18.88 -21.77
CA GLY A 573 -25.56 18.99 -22.20
C GLY A 573 -24.81 17.67 -22.08
N PRO A 574 -23.54 17.63 -22.53
CA PRO A 574 -22.67 16.48 -22.29
C PRO A 574 -22.18 16.41 -20.83
N PRO A 575 -21.86 15.22 -20.32
CA PRO A 575 -21.22 15.09 -19.01
C PRO A 575 -19.80 15.65 -19.04
N PHE A 576 -19.29 16.02 -17.86
CA PHE A 576 -17.92 16.47 -17.65
C PHE A 576 -17.22 15.46 -16.74
N SER A 577 -16.45 14.55 -17.35
CA SER A 577 -15.79 13.46 -16.63
C SER A 577 -16.82 12.53 -15.98
N TRP A 578 -16.75 12.33 -14.66
CA TRP A 578 -17.76 11.57 -13.92
C TRP A 578 -19.05 12.36 -13.70
N SER A 579 -18.95 13.69 -13.57
CA SER A 579 -20.09 14.50 -13.23
C SER A 579 -21.08 14.55 -14.40
N PRO A 580 -22.35 14.19 -14.20
CA PRO A 580 -23.33 14.21 -15.28
C PRO A 580 -23.65 15.61 -15.82
N MET A 581 -23.39 16.66 -15.03
CA MET A 581 -23.64 18.05 -15.38
C MET A 581 -22.75 19.00 -14.56
N PRO A 582 -22.35 20.17 -15.10
CA PRO A 582 -21.59 21.16 -14.34
C PRO A 582 -22.38 21.71 -13.15
N ASP A 583 -21.69 22.07 -12.08
CA ASP A 583 -22.29 22.60 -10.85
C ASP A 583 -23.08 23.89 -11.10
N GLN A 584 -22.66 24.68 -12.09
CA GLN A 584 -23.40 25.87 -12.50
C GLN A 584 -24.80 25.52 -13.05
N TYR A 585 -24.92 24.42 -13.79
CA TYR A 585 -26.22 23.94 -14.21
C TYR A 585 -27.04 23.42 -13.02
N ALA A 586 -26.43 22.64 -12.12
CA ALA A 586 -27.12 22.10 -10.96
C ALA A 586 -27.71 23.22 -10.08
N LEU A 587 -26.95 24.31 -9.85
CA LEU A 587 -27.42 25.49 -9.11
C LEU A 587 -28.48 26.29 -9.89
N SER A 588 -28.36 26.40 -11.22
CA SER A 588 -29.39 27.02 -12.06
C SER A 588 -30.70 26.22 -12.05
N ALA A 589 -30.62 24.90 -12.06
CA ALA A 589 -31.77 24.02 -11.95
C ALA A 589 -32.40 24.10 -10.55
N PHE A 590 -31.59 24.13 -9.49
CA PHE A 590 -32.05 24.35 -8.12
C PHE A 590 -32.82 25.67 -7.97
N ASP A 591 -32.28 26.76 -8.51
CA ASP A 591 -32.96 28.06 -8.52
C ASP A 591 -34.31 28.00 -9.23
N ARG A 592 -34.33 27.43 -10.45
CA ARG A 592 -35.54 27.29 -11.26
C ARG A 592 -36.61 26.39 -10.64
N LEU A 593 -36.20 25.27 -10.03
CA LEU A 593 -37.10 24.22 -9.57
C LEU A 593 -37.57 24.41 -8.12
N GLU A 594 -36.76 25.08 -7.29
CA GLU A 594 -36.99 25.17 -5.84
C GLU A 594 -36.79 26.58 -5.29
N TYR A 595 -35.55 27.07 -5.25
CA TYR A 595 -35.22 28.27 -4.47
C TYR A 595 -35.90 29.54 -5.00
N GLY A 596 -35.98 29.72 -6.32
CA GLY A 596 -36.61 30.86 -6.98
C GLY A 596 -38.14 30.81 -7.06
N ARG A 597 -38.78 29.76 -6.54
CA ARG A 597 -40.25 29.69 -6.46
C ARG A 597 -40.78 30.75 -5.49
N THR A 598 -41.84 31.44 -5.91
CA THR A 598 -42.52 32.46 -5.09
C THR A 598 -43.69 31.90 -4.28
N ASP A 599 -44.14 30.69 -4.62
CA ASP A 599 -45.28 29.98 -4.03
C ASP A 599 -44.83 28.84 -3.09
N ARG A 600 -43.87 29.14 -2.19
CA ARG A 600 -43.34 28.16 -1.24
C ARG A 600 -43.19 28.73 0.17
N GLY A 601 -43.17 27.84 1.15
CA GLY A 601 -42.74 28.14 2.51
C GLY A 601 -41.21 28.27 2.63
N PRO A 602 -40.69 28.37 3.87
CA PRO A 602 -39.26 28.25 4.14
C PRO A 602 -38.70 26.94 3.57
N LEU A 603 -37.51 27.00 2.96
CA LEU A 603 -36.87 25.88 2.27
C LEU A 603 -35.65 25.39 3.04
N MET A 604 -35.52 24.08 3.21
CA MET A 604 -34.25 23.45 3.51
C MET A 604 -33.83 22.61 2.30
N ALA A 605 -32.64 22.88 1.79
CA ALA A 605 -32.09 22.18 0.63
C ALA A 605 -30.75 21.55 0.96
N GLU A 606 -30.57 20.30 0.54
CA GLU A 606 -29.25 19.69 0.40
C GLU A 606 -28.87 19.75 -1.08
N VAL A 607 -27.73 20.35 -1.40
CA VAL A 607 -27.25 20.51 -2.79
C VAL A 607 -25.85 19.93 -2.88
N ALA A 608 -25.73 18.79 -3.58
CA ALA A 608 -24.45 18.14 -3.82
C ALA A 608 -23.82 18.67 -5.13
N LEU A 609 -22.71 19.38 -5.01
CA LEU A 609 -21.90 19.85 -6.13
C LEU A 609 -20.87 18.78 -6.47
N THR A 610 -20.76 18.39 -7.74
CA THR A 610 -20.04 17.18 -8.17
C THR A 610 -18.93 17.45 -9.20
N SER A 611 -18.73 18.71 -9.62
CA SER A 611 -17.75 19.01 -10.68
C SER A 611 -16.30 18.77 -10.23
N SER A 612 -16.04 18.79 -8.92
CA SER A 612 -14.77 18.42 -8.30
C SER A 612 -14.61 16.93 -7.97
N HIS A 613 -15.45 16.05 -8.53
CA HIS A 613 -15.24 14.60 -8.48
C HIS A 613 -14.14 14.17 -9.47
N ALA A 614 -13.38 13.13 -9.11
CA ALA A 614 -12.40 12.51 -10.01
C ALA A 614 -13.08 11.97 -11.30
N PRO A 615 -12.44 11.96 -12.49
CA PRO A 615 -11.08 12.40 -12.85
C PRO A 615 -10.83 13.93 -12.97
N TRP A 616 -11.67 14.79 -12.38
CA TRP A 616 -11.47 16.26 -12.22
C TRP A 616 -11.31 17.10 -13.50
N SER A 617 -11.25 16.50 -14.69
CA SER A 617 -11.01 17.24 -15.94
C SER A 617 -11.57 16.52 -17.18
N PRO A 618 -12.25 17.24 -18.09
CA PRO A 618 -12.38 18.70 -18.18
C PRO A 618 -13.42 19.28 -17.21
N VAL A 619 -13.31 20.59 -17.01
CA VAL A 619 -14.30 21.43 -16.31
C VAL A 619 -14.61 22.61 -17.23
N PRO A 620 -15.87 23.00 -17.44
CA PRO A 620 -16.19 24.08 -18.37
C PRO A 620 -15.85 25.45 -17.77
N PRO A 621 -15.75 26.51 -18.60
CA PRO A 621 -15.77 27.86 -18.07
C PRO A 621 -17.14 28.19 -17.45
N LEU A 622 -17.17 29.16 -16.54
CA LEU A 622 -18.41 29.79 -16.10
C LEU A 622 -19.07 30.53 -17.26
N LEU A 623 -20.32 30.19 -17.55
CA LEU A 623 -21.14 30.90 -18.53
C LEU A 623 -21.91 32.04 -17.84
N PRO A 624 -22.34 33.08 -18.57
CA PRO A 624 -23.40 33.95 -18.08
C PRO A 624 -24.63 33.12 -17.69
N TRP A 625 -25.26 33.40 -16.54
CA TRP A 625 -26.36 32.59 -16.00
C TRP A 625 -27.56 32.46 -16.94
N ASP A 626 -27.85 33.51 -17.73
CA ASP A 626 -28.90 33.52 -18.76
C ASP A 626 -28.57 32.63 -19.97
N ARG A 627 -27.31 32.22 -20.13
CA ARG A 627 -26.83 31.33 -21.20
C ARG A 627 -26.75 29.86 -20.78
N VAL A 628 -26.92 29.53 -19.50
CA VAL A 628 -26.87 28.15 -18.99
C VAL A 628 -27.96 27.29 -19.62
N GLY A 629 -29.20 27.82 -19.72
CA GLY A 629 -30.32 27.18 -20.41
C GLY A 629 -30.61 25.75 -19.92
N ASP A 630 -30.76 24.82 -20.85
CA ASP A 630 -30.90 23.38 -20.59
C ASP A 630 -29.55 22.64 -20.49
N GLY A 631 -28.44 23.38 -20.49
CA GLY A 631 -27.09 22.84 -20.44
C GLY A 631 -26.46 22.55 -21.80
N SER A 632 -27.21 22.63 -22.90
CA SER A 632 -26.67 22.40 -24.25
C SER A 632 -25.55 23.39 -24.64
N ALA A 633 -25.53 24.57 -24.02
CA ALA A 633 -24.47 25.58 -24.18
C ALA A 633 -23.07 25.09 -23.75
N TYR A 634 -22.98 24.04 -22.94
CA TYR A 634 -21.70 23.47 -22.52
C TYR A 634 -21.05 22.55 -23.56
N ALA A 635 -21.79 22.16 -24.62
CA ALA A 635 -21.32 21.21 -25.63
C ALA A 635 -19.92 21.50 -26.22
N PRO A 636 -19.54 22.76 -26.52
CA PRO A 636 -18.21 23.06 -27.05
C PRO A 636 -17.05 22.77 -26.08
N TYR A 637 -17.31 22.67 -24.78
CA TYR A 637 -16.27 22.57 -23.74
C TYR A 637 -16.02 21.14 -23.24
N ALA A 638 -16.83 20.16 -23.67
CA ALA A 638 -16.74 18.78 -23.19
C ALA A 638 -15.77 17.88 -23.99
N HIS A 639 -14.76 18.48 -24.61
CA HIS A 639 -13.67 17.78 -25.30
C HIS A 639 -12.58 17.34 -24.30
N ASP A 640 -11.67 16.47 -24.73
CA ASP A 640 -10.51 16.02 -23.93
C ASP A 640 -10.85 15.37 -22.58
N GLN A 641 -11.95 14.62 -22.51
CA GLN A 641 -12.33 13.86 -21.32
C GLN A 641 -11.22 12.90 -20.88
N ARG A 642 -10.72 13.08 -19.65
CA ARG A 642 -9.73 12.19 -19.06
C ARG A 642 -10.39 10.84 -18.81
N ALA A 643 -9.74 9.78 -19.30
CA ALA A 643 -10.12 8.43 -18.94
C ALA A 643 -9.73 8.13 -17.48
N TRP A 644 -10.50 7.27 -16.82
CA TRP A 644 -10.29 6.92 -15.41
C TRP A 644 -8.91 6.32 -15.10
N ASP A 645 -8.29 5.64 -16.06
CA ASP A 645 -6.95 5.08 -15.90
C ASP A 645 -5.88 6.18 -15.78
N THR A 646 -6.11 7.37 -16.35
CA THR A 646 -5.17 8.49 -16.29
C THR A 646 -4.95 9.03 -14.88
N ILE A 647 -5.88 8.77 -13.97
CA ILE A 647 -5.71 9.06 -12.54
C ILE A 647 -4.56 8.24 -11.93
N TRP A 648 -4.30 7.04 -12.48
CA TRP A 648 -3.30 6.10 -11.96
C TRP A 648 -2.02 6.09 -12.79
N THR A 649 -2.13 6.38 -14.08
CA THR A 649 -1.03 6.33 -15.04
C THR A 649 -0.46 7.71 -15.38
N GLY A 650 -1.19 8.78 -15.05
CA GLY A 650 -0.82 10.15 -15.35
C GLY A 650 0.23 10.73 -14.39
N ASP A 651 0.76 11.89 -14.77
CA ASP A 651 1.66 12.68 -13.91
C ASP A 651 0.89 13.16 -12.66
N PRO A 652 1.34 12.81 -11.44
CA PRO A 652 0.72 13.27 -10.20
C PRO A 652 0.56 14.79 -10.09
N ALA A 653 1.50 15.57 -10.65
CA ALA A 653 1.40 17.03 -10.65
C ALA A 653 0.26 17.53 -11.54
N ALA A 654 0.06 16.90 -12.71
CA ALA A 654 -1.04 17.22 -13.61
C ALA A 654 -2.40 16.85 -12.99
N ILE A 655 -2.50 15.66 -12.37
CA ILE A 655 -3.72 15.21 -11.67
C ILE A 655 -4.07 16.19 -10.54
N ARG A 656 -3.08 16.61 -9.74
CA ARG A 656 -3.29 17.61 -8.70
C ARG A 656 -3.77 18.95 -9.26
N ALA A 657 -3.21 19.39 -10.39
CA ALA A 657 -3.65 20.61 -11.05
C ALA A 657 -5.09 20.51 -11.59
N ASP A 658 -5.51 19.34 -12.08
CA ASP A 658 -6.88 19.08 -12.50
C ASP A 658 -7.85 19.19 -11.32
N TYR A 659 -7.53 18.54 -10.19
CA TYR A 659 -8.28 18.65 -8.93
C TYR A 659 -8.44 20.11 -8.49
N VAL A 660 -7.34 20.87 -8.46
CA VAL A 660 -7.36 22.29 -8.08
C VAL A 660 -8.33 23.08 -8.96
N ARG A 661 -8.24 22.95 -10.30
CA ARG A 661 -9.14 23.68 -11.23
C ARG A 661 -10.61 23.32 -11.04
N SER A 662 -10.91 22.05 -10.79
CA SER A 662 -12.28 21.60 -10.54
C SER A 662 -12.86 22.13 -9.21
N THR A 663 -12.01 22.23 -8.18
CA THR A 663 -12.37 22.83 -6.89
C THR A 663 -12.61 24.32 -7.02
N GLU A 664 -11.72 25.03 -7.75
CA GLU A 664 -11.86 26.45 -8.05
C GLU A 664 -13.19 26.74 -8.76
N TYR A 665 -13.52 25.98 -9.80
CA TYR A 665 -14.78 26.11 -10.53
C TYR A 665 -16.00 25.94 -9.61
N SER A 666 -16.02 24.89 -8.79
CA SER A 666 -17.16 24.58 -7.91
C SER A 666 -17.38 25.69 -6.87
N LEU A 667 -16.30 26.19 -6.27
CA LEU A 667 -16.33 27.29 -5.31
C LEU A 667 -16.73 28.62 -5.97
N GLU A 668 -16.14 28.95 -7.12
CA GLU A 668 -16.47 30.19 -7.84
C GLU A 668 -17.94 30.19 -8.27
N THR A 669 -18.43 29.06 -8.78
CA THR A 669 -19.84 28.88 -9.15
C THR A 669 -20.76 29.13 -7.96
N LEU A 670 -20.47 28.49 -6.83
CA LEU A 670 -21.31 28.58 -5.63
C LEU A 670 -21.36 30.01 -5.10
N TYR A 671 -20.22 30.67 -4.93
CA TYR A 671 -20.20 32.04 -4.39
C TYR A 671 -20.76 33.08 -5.37
N ASP A 672 -20.61 32.86 -6.68
CA ASP A 672 -21.30 33.68 -7.68
C ASP A 672 -22.82 33.50 -7.58
N TRP A 673 -23.32 32.27 -7.43
CA TRP A 673 -24.75 32.01 -7.23
C TRP A 673 -25.29 32.68 -5.95
N VAL A 674 -24.63 32.50 -4.81
CA VAL A 674 -25.03 33.11 -3.53
C VAL A 674 -25.08 34.63 -3.65
N SER A 675 -24.06 35.24 -4.25
CA SER A 675 -24.00 36.70 -4.39
C SER A 675 -25.08 37.29 -5.29
N ARG A 676 -25.53 36.54 -6.31
CA ARG A 676 -26.51 37.01 -7.30
C ARG A 676 -27.95 36.76 -6.91
N PHE A 677 -28.24 35.57 -6.40
CA PHE A 677 -29.60 35.09 -6.16
C PHE A 677 -29.97 35.07 -4.67
N GLY A 678 -28.98 35.21 -3.78
CA GLY A 678 -29.21 35.23 -2.34
C GLY A 678 -30.00 36.44 -1.86
N ASP A 679 -31.04 36.18 -1.05
CA ASP A 679 -31.84 37.19 -0.36
C ASP A 679 -31.50 37.26 1.15
N ASP A 680 -32.22 38.09 1.90
CA ASP A 680 -31.99 38.28 3.35
C ASP A 680 -32.47 37.08 4.20
N ARG A 681 -33.16 36.11 3.59
CA ARG A 681 -33.61 34.87 4.22
C ARG A 681 -32.61 33.74 4.01
N LEU A 682 -31.66 33.87 3.08
CA LEU A 682 -30.71 32.81 2.76
C LEU A 682 -29.64 32.62 3.86
N VAL A 683 -29.49 31.37 4.28
CA VAL A 683 -28.39 30.86 5.09
C VAL A 683 -27.78 29.68 4.35
N VAL A 684 -26.52 29.79 3.94
CA VAL A 684 -25.80 28.71 3.25
C VAL A 684 -24.78 28.11 4.19
N VAL A 685 -24.86 26.80 4.41
CA VAL A 685 -23.82 26.00 5.04
C VAL A 685 -23.01 25.36 3.90
N VAL A 686 -21.83 25.88 3.64
CA VAL A 686 -20.90 25.36 2.63
C VAL A 686 -19.93 24.43 3.32
N LEU A 687 -19.75 23.20 2.82
CA LEU A 687 -18.79 22.27 3.40
C LEU A 687 -18.18 21.34 2.35
N GLY A 688 -16.98 20.86 2.63
CA GLY A 688 -16.49 19.62 2.00
C GLY A 688 -17.09 18.39 2.68
N ASP A 689 -17.31 17.34 1.90
CA ASP A 689 -17.68 16.02 2.40
C ASP A 689 -16.45 15.21 2.85
N HIS A 690 -15.37 15.25 2.07
CA HIS A 690 -14.11 14.59 2.38
C HIS A 690 -12.91 15.21 1.65
N GLN A 691 -11.70 14.77 2.01
CA GLN A 691 -10.49 15.08 1.27
C GLN A 691 -10.46 14.33 -0.07
N PRO A 692 -9.78 14.86 -1.11
CA PRO A 692 -9.58 14.11 -2.34
C PRO A 692 -8.74 12.86 -2.08
N ALA A 693 -8.70 11.94 -3.04
CA ALA A 693 -8.01 10.67 -2.88
C ALA A 693 -6.53 10.84 -2.47
N PRO A 694 -5.97 9.95 -1.63
CA PRO A 694 -4.58 10.03 -1.15
C PRO A 694 -3.51 10.15 -2.25
N MET A 695 -3.81 9.75 -3.49
CA MET A 695 -2.92 9.98 -4.62
C MET A 695 -2.72 11.47 -4.97
N VAL A 696 -3.65 12.36 -4.60
CA VAL A 696 -3.59 13.80 -4.85
C VAL A 696 -2.84 14.51 -3.73
N VAL A 697 -3.23 14.19 -2.48
CA VAL A 697 -2.82 14.88 -1.24
C VAL A 697 -1.74 14.15 -0.44
N GLY A 698 -1.36 12.95 -0.86
CA GLY A 698 -0.46 12.08 -0.11
C GLY A 698 -1.18 11.19 0.91
N GLN A 699 -0.47 10.16 1.39
CA GLN A 699 -0.99 9.17 2.34
C GLN A 699 -1.12 9.73 3.77
N ASP A 700 -0.39 10.79 4.09
CA ASP A 700 -0.35 11.40 5.43
C ASP A 700 -1.36 12.55 5.60
N ALA A 701 -2.15 12.85 4.56
CA ALA A 701 -3.18 13.88 4.65
C ALA A 701 -4.25 13.49 5.68
N GLY A 702 -4.61 14.45 6.54
CA GLY A 702 -5.71 14.27 7.49
C GLY A 702 -7.07 14.13 6.80
N ARG A 703 -8.15 14.02 7.58
CA ARG A 703 -9.53 13.93 7.07
C ARG A 703 -10.33 15.22 7.23
N ASP A 704 -9.63 16.32 7.51
CA ASP A 704 -10.27 17.59 7.79
C ASP A 704 -10.81 18.23 6.51
N VAL A 705 -11.99 18.81 6.58
CA VAL A 705 -12.71 19.50 5.51
C VAL A 705 -13.15 20.90 6.01
N PRO A 706 -13.10 21.94 5.17
CA PRO A 706 -13.61 23.25 5.55
C PRO A 706 -15.14 23.22 5.67
N ILE A 707 -15.66 24.05 6.57
CA ILE A 707 -17.09 24.36 6.68
C ILE A 707 -17.28 25.86 6.93
N SER A 708 -18.29 26.45 6.31
CA SER A 708 -18.63 27.87 6.40
C SER A 708 -20.13 28.07 6.53
N VAL A 709 -20.55 29.01 7.38
CA VAL A 709 -21.92 29.56 7.35
C VAL A 709 -21.86 30.94 6.70
N VAL A 710 -22.66 31.14 5.65
CA VAL A 710 -22.73 32.38 4.84
C VAL A 710 -24.16 32.92 4.88
N THR A 711 -24.35 34.17 5.30
CA THR A 711 -25.67 34.80 5.37
C THR A 711 -25.56 36.33 5.47
N ARG A 712 -26.62 37.06 5.11
CA ARG A 712 -26.77 38.50 5.41
C ARG A 712 -27.20 38.76 6.85
N ASP A 713 -27.81 37.77 7.51
CA ASP A 713 -28.37 37.93 8.84
C ASP A 713 -27.30 37.73 9.93
N GLN A 714 -26.85 38.84 10.51
CA GLN A 714 -25.87 38.79 11.60
C GLN A 714 -26.37 38.02 12.83
N ALA A 715 -27.68 37.97 13.10
CA ALA A 715 -28.22 37.23 14.23
C ALA A 715 -28.01 35.71 14.08
N VAL A 716 -27.93 35.21 12.84
CA VAL A 716 -27.57 33.81 12.56
C VAL A 716 -26.10 33.55 12.89
N LEU A 717 -25.21 34.48 12.53
CA LEU A 717 -23.78 34.37 12.84
C LEU A 717 -23.49 34.52 14.34
N ASP A 718 -24.22 35.38 15.03
CA ASP A 718 -24.08 35.60 16.48
C ASP A 718 -24.41 34.33 17.29
N ARG A 719 -25.38 33.53 16.82
CA ARG A 719 -25.75 32.24 17.44
C ARG A 719 -24.65 31.19 17.40
N ILE A 720 -23.75 31.28 16.42
CA ILE A 720 -22.60 30.36 16.27
C ILE A 720 -21.28 30.99 16.74
N ALA A 721 -21.30 32.21 17.30
CA ALA A 721 -20.08 32.91 17.74
C ALA A 721 -19.28 32.10 18.78
N GLY A 722 -19.97 31.32 19.62
CA GLY A 722 -19.34 30.44 20.62
C GLY A 722 -18.59 29.23 20.04
N TRP A 723 -18.63 29.00 18.71
CA TRP A 723 -17.97 27.87 18.07
C TRP A 723 -16.48 28.07 17.83
N GLY A 724 -15.97 29.30 18.01
CA GLY A 724 -14.57 29.63 17.75
C GLY A 724 -14.20 29.68 16.26
N TRP A 725 -15.21 29.76 15.38
CA TRP A 725 -15.03 29.92 13.94
C TRP A 725 -14.61 31.34 13.59
N THR A 726 -13.83 31.48 12.53
CA THR A 726 -13.23 32.77 12.14
C THR A 726 -14.02 33.44 11.02
N PRO A 727 -14.03 34.79 10.94
CA PRO A 727 -14.56 35.50 9.78
C PRO A 727 -13.86 35.11 8.48
N GLY A 728 -14.62 35.10 7.38
CA GLY A 728 -14.11 34.77 6.04
C GLY A 728 -14.32 33.31 5.65
N LEU A 729 -14.24 33.02 4.35
CA LEU A 729 -14.40 31.68 3.77
C LEU A 729 -13.19 30.77 4.00
N ARG A 730 -12.02 31.34 4.30
CA ARG A 730 -10.78 30.59 4.56
C ARG A 730 -10.47 30.53 6.06
N PRO A 731 -10.69 29.40 6.74
CA PRO A 731 -10.24 29.23 8.13
C PRO A 731 -8.70 29.30 8.22
N PRO A 732 -8.12 29.90 9.26
CA PRO A 732 -6.69 29.80 9.51
C PRO A 732 -6.31 28.39 9.96
N PRO A 733 -5.02 27.98 9.83
CA PRO A 733 -4.59 26.64 10.25
C PRO A 733 -4.82 26.31 11.73
N THR A 734 -4.95 27.32 12.57
CA THR A 734 -5.22 27.19 14.01
C THR A 734 -6.72 27.16 14.35
N ALA A 735 -7.61 27.22 13.34
CA ALA A 735 -9.05 27.13 13.57
C ALA A 735 -9.43 25.79 14.22
N PRO A 736 -10.48 25.77 15.06
CA PRO A 736 -10.91 24.54 15.72
C PRO A 736 -11.36 23.51 14.69
N VAL A 737 -10.95 22.26 14.93
CA VAL A 737 -11.37 21.08 14.18
C VAL A 737 -12.32 20.28 15.06
N GLN A 738 -13.44 19.83 14.49
CA GLN A 738 -14.43 19.04 15.21
C GLN A 738 -14.83 17.79 14.44
N PRO A 739 -15.19 16.69 15.12
CA PRO A 739 -15.82 15.56 14.45
C PRO A 739 -17.06 15.99 13.66
N MET A 740 -17.22 15.49 12.43
CA MET A 740 -18.38 15.82 11.58
C MET A 740 -19.71 15.38 12.23
N GLU A 741 -19.69 14.27 12.94
CA GLU A 741 -20.82 13.73 13.71
C GLU A 741 -21.33 14.69 14.81
N ASP A 742 -20.52 15.63 15.29
CA ASP A 742 -20.95 16.59 16.31
C ASP A 742 -21.76 17.75 15.71
N PHE A 743 -21.70 17.95 14.39
CA PHE A 743 -22.29 19.13 13.74
C PHE A 743 -23.81 19.22 13.94
N ARG A 744 -24.55 18.12 13.75
CA ARG A 744 -26.03 18.10 13.89
C ARG A 744 -26.46 18.68 15.23
N ASP A 745 -25.92 18.16 16.32
CA ASP A 745 -26.36 18.49 17.67
C ASP A 745 -25.94 19.91 18.06
N ARG A 746 -24.76 20.36 17.60
CA ARG A 746 -24.32 21.75 17.78
C ARG A 746 -25.18 22.71 17.01
N PHE A 747 -25.55 22.37 15.76
CA PHE A 747 -26.44 23.17 14.93
C PHE A 747 -27.83 23.28 15.56
N LEU A 748 -28.43 22.16 15.94
CA LEU A 748 -29.71 22.16 16.66
C LEU A 748 -29.62 22.96 17.96
N SER A 749 -28.56 22.78 18.76
CA SER A 749 -28.34 23.55 20.00
C SER A 749 -28.31 25.06 19.78
N ALA A 750 -27.63 25.53 18.72
CA ALA A 750 -27.48 26.95 18.41
C ALA A 750 -28.80 27.59 17.93
N PHE A 751 -29.63 26.83 17.23
CA PHE A 751 -30.82 27.34 16.54
C PHE A 751 -32.15 26.93 17.16
N ASN A 752 -32.18 26.11 18.21
CA ASN A 752 -33.42 25.72 18.91
C ASN A 752 -33.93 26.75 19.94
N ARG A 753 -33.16 27.81 20.23
CA ARG A 753 -33.48 28.81 21.28
C ARG A 753 -33.93 30.15 20.73
#